data_AF-A0A9E6E8W8-F1
#
_entry.id   AF-A0A9E6E8W8-F1
#
_cell.length_a   1.000
_cell.length_b   1.000
_cell.length_c   1.000
_cell.angle_alpha   90.00
_cell.angle_beta   90.00
_cell.angle_gamma   90.00
#
_symmetry.space_group_name_H-M   'P 1'
#
loop_
_entity.id
_entity.type
_entity.pdbx_description
1 polymer ?
#
loop_
_entity_poly.entity_id
_entity_poly.type
_entity_poly.pdbx_seq_one_letter_code
_entity_poly.pdbx_strand_id
1 'polypeptide(L)'
;MFKSVVQANATLPDVCLTKVAKPIVPIPYGNNAKSADLVDGTTTVTADGGNSIALKSSKFAKSTGDAGGDKKGVASGTIESEAEFISDSPNVFIEGKGVARLSAQMTMNKGNTMCLGGVQNPSVTVSEDEEGTYTVYVKARYPDGVLLKNADFDITDVSSGVLAPGHFAASGKSKVSGLKPGQIKILVKESTAEFIPKPVRITNPHYVSDYSDADFFDRSAGGQQTFWQPKRIAPPVEGWGFMGPSLTADRYFADIVKLEVKTHFKMHHPEFKFGDLAESIIAGIESMSDESMDSVISFGLPMMMETGEILSVLFRLPQHETVNRLLAYMRARGKGNPQTYLKELDWNGAQKNVGGELESLLKKIKGRVESLSAEAGKLNYVYLTSDVFDKHISTINTYAKKLNDNLSSAFKRLKSKSDHLLSDVSEVSVIQAADNVYSAEAGTIEVVVNAIQKIDLEEQKWIKVRAIYSDRWQTPIYAQNLKITTNSVVHKENASLNAFPLNSTESETIDLAVETNQVEGGVAVFDTLKPTTDIVTAEFVGEPGIEEQIVNIQDSVEATLDGAYNALIEDMKGFQQQWDEESYWSLGDGVIDGAQAWGADIVDMLSPSFWGDAATTISDLSSSAVDKLAIYSVDQFNSITKAILNEKGQLINPTWVLDTLGREFESFQDSVFESVDEAIEDVSKLYAESQDVVRKLECIAKHRQAILELPQRISNGDVDAVETFVDTVLMELDPDWAQEIKSHEQFPNAMAIIEDHDTILTYVTYLSLMLEAIPPNFYFYYGGKAGTYLILELILTVVLAICTLGTGVAARIATLVARFAGGAKKVKGIRNAAKALDSFIKAVESLINVLSDYQELAKKLVKRPLGKFKGKPVTTMTSKKKAVKRDASCRLCHSNQHKTPRYKRGELDYI
;
A
#
# COMPACT_ATOMS: atom_id res chain seq x y z
N MET A 1 54.38 -31.81 -6.74
CA MET A 1 53.85 -32.60 -5.61
C MET A 1 54.83 -32.56 -4.45
N PHE A 2 54.45 -31.95 -3.33
CA PHE A 2 55.12 -32.22 -2.05
C PHE A 2 54.66 -33.62 -1.61
N LYS A 3 55.57 -34.61 -1.57
CA LYS A 3 55.22 -35.95 -1.09
C LYS A 3 54.99 -35.89 0.42
N SER A 4 53.74 -36.09 0.84
CA SER A 4 53.38 -36.26 2.24
C SER A 4 53.99 -37.54 2.79
N VAL A 5 55.04 -37.42 3.60
CA VAL A 5 55.59 -38.56 4.34
C VAL A 5 54.75 -38.75 5.60
N VAL A 6 54.18 -39.95 5.74
CA VAL A 6 53.38 -40.35 6.90
C VAL A 6 54.31 -40.62 8.07
N GLN A 7 53.99 -40.14 9.27
CA GLN A 7 54.88 -40.29 10.44
C GLN A 7 54.12 -40.87 11.64
N ALA A 8 54.68 -41.91 12.25
CA ALA A 8 54.26 -42.41 13.56
C ALA A 8 55.23 -41.89 14.62
N ASN A 9 54.71 -41.43 15.76
CA ASN A 9 55.50 -40.94 16.89
C ASN A 9 55.28 -41.83 18.11
N ALA A 10 56.35 -42.18 18.83
CA ALA A 10 56.27 -42.96 20.05
C ALA A 10 55.39 -42.24 21.08
N THR A 11 54.43 -42.96 21.66
CA THR A 11 53.53 -42.45 22.71
C THR A 11 54.00 -42.85 24.10
N LEU A 12 54.94 -43.80 24.18
CA LEU A 12 55.65 -44.18 25.40
C LEU A 12 57.10 -43.65 25.34
N PRO A 13 57.74 -43.37 26.48
CA PRO A 13 59.13 -42.89 26.50
C PRO A 13 60.10 -43.96 26.00
N ASP A 14 60.99 -43.61 25.07
CA ASP A 14 62.03 -44.52 24.58
C ASP A 14 63.23 -44.53 25.53
N VAL A 15 63.20 -45.40 26.53
CA VAL A 15 64.21 -45.39 27.60
C VAL A 15 65.47 -46.12 27.17
N CYS A 16 66.53 -45.36 26.92
CA CYS A 16 67.85 -45.87 26.58
C CYS A 16 68.84 -45.66 27.73
N LEU A 17 69.81 -46.57 27.86
CA LEU A 17 70.95 -46.37 28.74
C LEU A 17 71.90 -45.33 28.13
N THR A 18 72.23 -44.32 28.92
CA THR A 18 73.10 -43.21 28.53
C THR A 18 74.18 -42.97 29.57
N LYS A 19 75.41 -42.80 29.11
CA LYS A 19 76.56 -42.48 29.97
C LYS A 19 76.55 -40.99 30.34
N VAL A 20 76.27 -40.70 31.60
CA VAL A 20 76.33 -39.34 32.17
C VAL A 20 77.59 -39.24 33.03
N ALA A 21 78.69 -38.75 32.43
CA ALA A 21 80.03 -38.73 33.01
C ALA A 21 80.56 -40.13 33.40
N LYS A 22 80.43 -40.53 34.68
CA LYS A 22 80.87 -41.84 35.21
C LYS A 22 79.75 -42.89 35.23
N PRO A 23 78.55 -42.64 35.81
CA PRO A 23 77.45 -43.60 35.77
C PRO A 23 76.84 -43.77 34.37
N ILE A 24 76.22 -44.95 34.16
CA ILE A 24 75.29 -45.22 33.08
C ILE A 24 73.88 -45.18 33.71
N VAL A 25 72.99 -44.38 33.15
CA VAL A 25 71.63 -44.17 33.68
C VAL A 25 70.59 -44.30 32.57
N PRO A 26 69.37 -44.78 32.87
CA PRO A 26 68.27 -44.78 31.91
C PRO A 26 67.74 -43.36 31.68
N ILE A 27 67.66 -42.92 30.42
CA ILE A 27 67.12 -41.62 30.00
C ILE A 27 66.03 -41.85 28.94
N PRO A 28 64.85 -41.22 29.05
CA PRO A 28 63.82 -41.28 28.03
C PRO A 28 64.15 -40.36 26.84
N TYR A 29 64.08 -40.90 25.64
CA TYR A 29 64.16 -40.18 24.37
C TYR A 29 62.79 -40.15 23.67
N GLY A 30 62.63 -39.22 22.73
CA GLY A 30 61.55 -39.28 21.74
C GLY A 30 61.96 -40.20 20.59
N ASN A 31 60.99 -40.85 19.95
CA ASN A 31 61.24 -41.69 18.78
C ASN A 31 60.11 -41.53 17.75
N ASN A 32 60.43 -41.56 16.47
CA ASN A 32 59.48 -41.56 15.36
C ASN A 32 59.88 -42.52 14.23
N ALA A 33 58.92 -43.06 13.49
CA ALA A 33 59.14 -43.83 12.27
C ALA A 33 58.35 -43.23 11.09
N LYS A 34 58.83 -43.41 9.85
CA LYS A 34 58.30 -42.73 8.66
C LYS A 34 57.96 -43.72 7.55
N SER A 35 56.90 -43.43 6.78
CA SER A 35 56.49 -44.28 5.65
C SER A 35 57.50 -44.35 4.50
N ALA A 36 58.43 -43.41 4.43
CA ALA A 36 59.57 -43.47 3.50
C ALA A 36 60.49 -44.68 3.76
N ASP A 37 60.51 -45.20 4.99
CA ASP A 37 61.30 -46.36 5.40
C ASP A 37 60.49 -47.68 5.36
N LEU A 38 59.30 -47.69 4.74
CA LEU A 38 58.44 -48.88 4.64
C LEU A 38 59.11 -49.99 3.81
N VAL A 39 59.25 -51.16 4.44
CA VAL A 39 59.67 -52.42 3.81
C VAL A 39 58.63 -53.50 4.04
N ASP A 40 58.67 -54.55 3.22
CA ASP A 40 57.74 -55.68 3.25
C ASP A 40 56.25 -55.29 3.08
N GLY A 41 55.99 -54.20 2.33
CA GLY A 41 54.67 -53.74 1.86
C GLY A 41 54.13 -54.52 0.66
N THR A 42 53.01 -54.07 0.09
CA THR A 42 52.42 -54.66 -1.14
C THR A 42 53.34 -54.52 -2.36
N THR A 43 53.19 -55.45 -3.31
CA THR A 43 54.01 -55.52 -4.54
C THR A 43 53.19 -55.49 -5.84
N THR A 44 51.92 -55.89 -5.77
CA THR A 44 50.96 -55.99 -6.88
C THR A 44 49.85 -54.94 -6.83
N VAL A 45 49.60 -54.35 -5.65
CA VAL A 45 48.62 -53.29 -5.42
C VAL A 45 49.34 -52.04 -4.92
N THR A 46 48.98 -50.87 -5.45
CA THR A 46 49.56 -49.57 -5.06
C THR A 46 48.46 -48.56 -4.73
N ALA A 47 48.82 -47.54 -3.96
CA ALA A 47 47.96 -46.41 -3.59
C ALA A 47 48.76 -45.08 -3.65
N ASP A 48 48.12 -43.94 -3.37
CA ASP A 48 48.77 -42.64 -3.19
C ASP A 48 49.78 -42.26 -4.28
N GLY A 49 49.41 -42.46 -5.56
CA GLY A 49 50.29 -42.17 -6.70
C GLY A 49 51.36 -43.24 -6.99
N GLY A 50 51.05 -44.52 -6.73
CA GLY A 50 51.89 -45.66 -7.09
C GLY A 50 52.79 -46.19 -5.96
N ASN A 51 52.56 -45.76 -4.72
CA ASN A 51 53.29 -46.22 -3.53
C ASN A 51 52.77 -47.59 -3.03
N SER A 52 53.64 -48.32 -2.35
CA SER A 52 53.31 -49.58 -1.67
C SER A 52 52.44 -49.34 -0.43
N ILE A 53 51.49 -50.23 -0.17
CA ILE A 53 50.56 -50.19 0.96
C ILE A 53 51.13 -51.00 2.12
N ALA A 54 51.06 -50.46 3.33
CA ALA A 54 51.49 -51.15 4.54
C ALA A 54 50.50 -52.26 4.95
N LEU A 55 51.04 -53.45 5.22
CA LEU A 55 50.32 -54.64 5.66
C LEU A 55 50.75 -55.01 7.10
N LYS A 56 50.04 -55.93 7.72
CA LYS A 56 50.40 -56.51 9.03
C LYS A 56 51.82 -57.08 9.10
N SER A 57 52.35 -57.59 7.99
CA SER A 57 53.73 -58.10 7.91
C SER A 57 54.78 -57.04 7.60
N SER A 58 54.37 -55.81 7.30
CA SER A 58 55.27 -54.73 6.93
C SER A 58 55.90 -54.09 8.16
N LYS A 59 56.97 -53.32 7.94
CA LYS A 59 57.63 -52.54 8.99
C LYS A 59 58.29 -51.30 8.41
N PHE A 60 58.53 -50.32 9.26
CA PHE A 60 59.49 -49.28 8.93
C PHE A 60 60.88 -49.77 9.31
N ALA A 61 61.80 -49.83 8.34
CA ALA A 61 63.14 -50.38 8.51
C ALA A 61 63.98 -49.59 9.53
N LYS A 62 63.60 -48.34 9.81
CA LYS A 62 64.24 -47.46 10.78
C LYS A 62 63.21 -46.68 11.59
N SER A 63 63.55 -46.42 12.84
CA SER A 63 62.93 -45.38 13.69
C SER A 63 64.03 -44.46 14.20
N THR A 64 63.75 -43.20 14.56
CA THR A 64 64.79 -42.20 14.89
C THR A 64 64.41 -41.30 16.06
N GLY A 65 65.43 -40.84 16.80
CA GLY A 65 65.30 -39.88 17.91
C GLY A 65 66.03 -40.28 19.20
N ASP A 66 66.39 -41.56 19.33
CA ASP A 66 67.01 -42.17 20.50
C ASP A 66 68.54 -42.33 20.40
N ALA A 67 69.15 -41.80 19.34
CA ALA A 67 70.60 -41.90 19.04
C ALA A 67 71.52 -41.37 20.16
N GLY A 68 71.01 -40.56 21.09
CA GLY A 68 71.74 -40.11 22.28
C GLY A 68 71.99 -41.20 23.33
N GLY A 69 71.29 -42.34 23.26
CA GLY A 69 71.47 -43.48 24.13
C GLY A 69 72.72 -44.31 23.79
N ASP A 70 73.90 -43.85 24.16
CA ASP A 70 75.19 -44.47 23.79
C ASP A 70 75.42 -45.89 24.39
N LYS A 71 74.55 -46.34 25.29
CA LYS A 71 74.50 -47.72 25.82
C LYS A 71 73.20 -48.46 25.45
N LYS A 72 72.42 -47.88 24.53
CA LYS A 72 71.27 -48.44 23.82
C LYS A 72 70.00 -48.66 24.66
N GLY A 73 68.90 -48.98 23.99
CA GLY A 73 67.58 -49.25 24.59
C GLY A 73 67.64 -50.26 25.72
N VAL A 74 67.00 -49.94 26.85
CA VAL A 74 66.98 -50.77 28.07
C VAL A 74 66.39 -52.16 27.81
N ALA A 75 65.37 -52.26 26.95
CA ALA A 75 64.71 -53.51 26.58
C ALA A 75 65.21 -54.08 25.26
N SER A 76 65.49 -53.25 24.25
CA SER A 76 65.86 -53.72 22.90
C SER A 76 67.35 -54.04 22.71
N GLY A 77 68.23 -53.40 23.49
CA GLY A 77 69.67 -53.43 23.22
C GLY A 77 70.06 -52.79 21.88
N THR A 78 69.22 -51.91 21.33
CA THR A 78 69.42 -51.21 20.05
C THR A 78 69.20 -49.69 20.18
N ILE A 79 69.67 -48.94 19.18
CA ILE A 79 69.19 -47.58 18.92
C ILE A 79 68.70 -47.49 17.48
N GLU A 80 67.79 -46.56 17.21
CA GLU A 80 67.28 -46.22 15.88
C GLU A 80 66.87 -47.43 15.00
N SER A 81 66.36 -48.51 15.62
CA SER A 81 66.04 -49.77 14.92
C SER A 81 64.58 -49.86 14.46
N GLU A 82 64.17 -50.98 13.88
CA GLU A 82 62.89 -51.16 13.19
C GLU A 82 61.64 -50.86 14.05
N ALA A 83 60.55 -50.50 13.35
CA ALA A 83 59.22 -50.30 13.92
C ALA A 83 58.18 -51.20 13.21
N GLU A 84 57.57 -52.14 13.94
CA GLU A 84 56.70 -53.18 13.39
C GLU A 84 55.23 -52.99 13.82
N PHE A 85 54.28 -53.27 12.92
CA PHE A 85 52.84 -53.13 13.23
C PHE A 85 52.35 -54.21 14.20
N ILE A 86 51.78 -53.78 15.33
CA ILE A 86 51.15 -54.64 16.35
C ILE A 86 49.73 -55.03 15.92
N SER A 87 48.99 -54.14 15.27
CA SER A 87 47.57 -54.35 14.89
C SER A 87 47.27 -53.98 13.45
N ASP A 88 46.33 -54.67 12.82
CA ASP A 88 45.92 -54.51 11.42
C ASP A 88 44.39 -54.45 11.25
N SER A 89 43.90 -54.48 10.01
CA SER A 89 42.47 -54.48 9.68
C SER A 89 41.86 -55.88 9.74
N PRO A 90 40.78 -56.10 10.50
CA PRO A 90 40.16 -57.43 10.63
C PRO A 90 39.29 -57.83 9.42
N ASN A 91 38.97 -56.89 8.53
CA ASN A 91 38.03 -57.09 7.42
C ASN A 91 38.54 -56.61 6.05
N VAL A 92 39.64 -55.85 6.00
CA VAL A 92 40.26 -55.40 4.74
C VAL A 92 41.62 -56.08 4.58
N PHE A 93 41.70 -56.94 3.56
CA PHE A 93 42.90 -57.70 3.22
C PHE A 93 43.41 -57.30 1.84
N ILE A 94 44.71 -57.09 1.72
CA ILE A 94 45.40 -56.89 0.43
C ILE A 94 46.55 -57.90 0.38
N GLU A 95 46.73 -58.56 -0.77
CA GLU A 95 47.68 -59.68 -0.93
C GLU A 95 47.50 -60.79 0.13
N GLY A 96 46.27 -61.00 0.58
CA GLY A 96 45.91 -61.99 1.61
C GLY A 96 46.29 -61.62 3.05
N LYS A 97 46.82 -60.41 3.31
CA LYS A 97 47.22 -59.94 4.64
C LYS A 97 46.37 -58.75 5.06
N GLY A 98 46.08 -58.62 6.36
CA GLY A 98 45.34 -57.47 6.89
C GLY A 98 46.12 -56.17 6.67
N VAL A 99 45.41 -55.12 6.23
CA VAL A 99 46.01 -53.81 5.92
C VAL A 99 46.30 -53.03 7.21
N ALA A 100 47.44 -52.34 7.26
CA ALA A 100 47.75 -51.46 8.38
C ALA A 100 46.82 -50.23 8.37
N ARG A 101 46.19 -49.93 9.51
CA ARG A 101 45.23 -48.83 9.66
C ARG A 101 45.93 -47.57 10.19
N LEU A 102 45.30 -46.39 10.00
CA LEU A 102 45.77 -45.13 10.58
C LEU A 102 45.99 -45.25 12.10
N SER A 103 45.09 -45.91 12.82
CA SER A 103 45.18 -46.19 14.27
C SER A 103 45.96 -47.47 14.62
N ALA A 104 46.74 -48.04 13.70
CA ALA A 104 47.50 -49.25 13.96
C ALA A 104 48.63 -49.00 14.96
N GLN A 105 48.63 -49.74 16.07
CA GLN A 105 49.67 -49.67 17.07
C GLN A 105 50.98 -50.26 16.52
N MET A 106 52.12 -49.76 17.00
CA MET A 106 53.45 -50.13 16.50
C MET A 106 54.44 -50.30 17.64
N THR A 107 55.37 -51.24 17.52
CA THR A 107 56.65 -51.20 18.25
C THR A 107 57.58 -50.17 17.57
N MET A 108 58.54 -49.63 18.30
CA MET A 108 59.61 -48.78 17.77
C MET A 108 60.93 -49.12 18.48
N ASN A 109 62.06 -48.82 17.83
CA ASN A 109 63.41 -49.25 18.23
C ASN A 109 63.42 -50.72 18.69
N LYS A 110 62.93 -51.63 17.84
CA LYS A 110 62.87 -53.08 18.12
C LYS A 110 62.16 -53.42 19.45
N GLY A 111 61.08 -52.70 19.76
CA GLY A 111 60.27 -52.92 20.94
C GLY A 111 60.77 -52.23 22.22
N ASN A 112 61.74 -51.31 22.14
CA ASN A 112 62.12 -50.50 23.30
C ASN A 112 61.03 -49.50 23.71
N THR A 113 60.25 -49.03 22.72
CA THR A 113 59.07 -48.20 22.93
C THR A 113 57.94 -48.60 21.98
N MET A 114 56.78 -47.94 22.10
CA MET A 114 55.60 -48.16 21.27
C MET A 114 54.92 -46.85 20.86
N CYS A 115 54.36 -46.87 19.66
CA CYS A 115 53.35 -45.92 19.20
C CYS A 115 51.98 -46.56 19.35
N LEU A 116 51.19 -46.08 20.31
CA LEU A 116 49.82 -46.55 20.56
C LEU A 116 48.76 -45.66 19.88
N GLY A 117 49.17 -44.47 19.39
CA GLY A 117 48.30 -43.51 18.68
C GLY A 117 48.20 -43.73 17.17
N GLY A 118 49.05 -44.56 16.59
CA GLY A 118 49.10 -44.83 15.16
C GLY A 118 49.87 -43.81 14.33
N VAL A 119 49.71 -43.89 13.00
CA VAL A 119 50.46 -43.12 12.01
C VAL A 119 49.66 -41.87 11.61
N GLN A 120 50.28 -40.69 11.58
CA GLN A 120 49.62 -39.45 11.17
C GLN A 120 49.79 -39.23 9.66
N ASN A 121 48.68 -39.24 8.91
CA ASN A 121 48.64 -39.02 7.46
C ASN A 121 47.86 -37.73 7.12
N PRO A 122 48.44 -36.74 6.41
CA PRO A 122 47.65 -35.68 5.79
C PRO A 122 46.85 -36.23 4.60
N SER A 123 45.80 -35.51 4.19
CA SER A 123 44.94 -35.93 3.08
C SER A 123 45.66 -35.84 1.73
N VAL A 124 45.45 -36.85 0.88
CA VAL A 124 45.88 -36.84 -0.53
C VAL A 124 44.85 -36.08 -1.36
N THR A 125 45.30 -35.13 -2.18
CA THR A 125 44.48 -34.41 -3.16
C THR A 125 44.88 -34.81 -4.58
N VAL A 126 43.91 -35.28 -5.38
CA VAL A 126 44.04 -35.48 -6.83
C VAL A 126 43.63 -34.20 -7.59
N SER A 127 43.98 -34.09 -8.87
CA SER A 127 43.44 -33.02 -9.73
C SER A 127 42.08 -33.41 -10.33
N GLU A 128 41.29 -32.41 -10.78
CA GLU A 128 39.99 -32.66 -11.44
C GLU A 128 40.10 -33.60 -12.65
N ASP A 129 41.21 -33.53 -13.40
CA ASP A 129 41.44 -34.37 -14.59
C ASP A 129 41.72 -35.84 -14.25
N GLU A 130 42.20 -36.12 -13.03
CA GLU A 130 42.51 -37.48 -12.55
C GLU A 130 41.30 -38.15 -11.87
N GLU A 131 40.33 -37.39 -11.36
CA GLU A 131 39.17 -37.92 -10.63
C GLU A 131 38.09 -38.53 -11.55
N GLY A 132 37.96 -38.03 -12.78
CA GLY A 132 37.05 -38.57 -13.79
C GLY A 132 35.61 -38.02 -13.71
N THR A 133 34.63 -38.86 -14.05
CA THR A 133 33.20 -38.45 -14.08
C THR A 133 32.27 -39.47 -13.45
N TYR A 134 31.20 -38.96 -12.85
CA TYR A 134 30.22 -39.72 -12.10
C TYR A 134 28.95 -40.01 -12.89
N THR A 135 28.14 -40.91 -12.35
CA THR A 135 26.85 -41.33 -12.89
C THR A 135 25.80 -41.29 -11.80
N VAL A 136 24.70 -40.59 -12.08
CA VAL A 136 23.58 -40.41 -11.16
C VAL A 136 22.34 -41.07 -11.73
N TYR A 137 21.73 -41.95 -10.93
CA TYR A 137 20.41 -42.50 -11.19
C TYR A 137 19.36 -41.62 -10.51
N VAL A 138 18.50 -40.97 -11.31
CA VAL A 138 17.47 -40.05 -10.80
C VAL A 138 16.10 -40.73 -10.85
N LYS A 139 15.29 -40.55 -9.81
CA LYS A 139 13.87 -40.88 -9.79
C LYS A 139 13.07 -39.78 -9.09
N ALA A 140 11.90 -39.45 -9.62
CA ALA A 140 10.95 -38.55 -8.97
C ALA A 140 9.73 -39.35 -8.51
N ARG A 141 9.34 -39.25 -7.23
CA ARG A 141 8.13 -39.90 -6.70
C ARG A 141 7.08 -38.89 -6.27
N TYR A 142 5.83 -39.21 -6.51
CA TYR A 142 4.69 -38.57 -5.85
C TYR A 142 4.65 -38.96 -4.35
N PRO A 143 3.94 -38.19 -3.49
CA PRO A 143 3.79 -38.52 -2.07
C PRO A 143 3.14 -39.88 -1.79
N ASP A 144 2.39 -40.44 -2.74
CA ASP A 144 1.81 -41.79 -2.68
C ASP A 144 2.78 -42.92 -3.11
N GLY A 145 4.04 -42.59 -3.40
CA GLY A 145 5.09 -43.53 -3.78
C GLY A 145 5.12 -43.90 -5.27
N VAL A 146 4.15 -43.45 -6.07
CA VAL A 146 4.16 -43.67 -7.53
C VAL A 146 5.27 -42.83 -8.17
N LEU A 147 6.01 -43.38 -9.13
CA LEU A 147 7.06 -42.63 -9.84
C LEU A 147 6.46 -41.75 -10.96
N LEU A 148 7.00 -40.55 -11.12
CA LEU A 148 6.76 -39.68 -12.27
C LEU A 148 7.38 -40.31 -13.53
N LYS A 149 6.66 -40.26 -14.65
CA LYS A 149 7.03 -40.92 -15.91
C LYS A 149 7.00 -39.92 -17.06
N ASN A 150 7.77 -40.22 -18.10
CA ASN A 150 7.81 -39.49 -19.37
C ASN A 150 7.96 -37.98 -19.13
N ALA A 151 8.91 -37.57 -18.30
CA ALA A 151 9.11 -36.18 -17.91
C ALA A 151 10.59 -35.83 -18.04
N ASP A 152 10.88 -34.66 -18.60
CA ASP A 152 12.24 -34.16 -18.72
C ASP A 152 12.70 -33.51 -17.41
N PHE A 153 14.01 -33.47 -17.19
CA PHE A 153 14.62 -32.69 -16.12
C PHE A 153 16.01 -32.23 -16.54
N ASP A 154 16.46 -31.11 -15.96
CA ASP A 154 17.82 -30.62 -16.15
C ASP A 154 18.59 -30.78 -14.84
N ILE A 155 19.78 -31.36 -14.91
CA ILE A 155 20.78 -31.29 -13.83
C ILE A 155 21.54 -29.98 -14.02
N THR A 156 21.55 -29.17 -12.97
CA THR A 156 22.17 -27.84 -12.97
C THR A 156 23.25 -27.74 -11.89
N ASP A 157 24.15 -26.77 -12.01
CA ASP A 157 25.04 -26.36 -10.92
C ASP A 157 24.27 -25.52 -9.87
N VAL A 158 24.96 -25.15 -8.78
CA VAL A 158 24.37 -24.36 -7.68
C VAL A 158 23.87 -22.98 -8.15
N SER A 159 24.51 -22.42 -9.18
CA SER A 159 24.19 -21.16 -9.85
C SER A 159 23.13 -21.28 -10.96
N SER A 160 22.52 -22.46 -11.10
CA SER A 160 21.49 -22.81 -12.11
C SER A 160 21.98 -22.91 -13.56
N GLY A 161 23.29 -23.03 -13.80
CA GLY A 161 23.84 -23.39 -15.11
C GLY A 161 23.51 -24.84 -15.46
N VAL A 162 23.00 -25.12 -16.67
CA VAL A 162 22.64 -26.49 -17.09
C VAL A 162 23.90 -27.32 -17.37
N LEU A 163 24.08 -28.39 -16.61
CA LEU A 163 25.20 -29.32 -16.73
C LEU A 163 24.86 -30.48 -17.68
N ALA A 164 23.67 -31.08 -17.51
CA ALA A 164 23.22 -32.19 -18.34
C ALA A 164 21.68 -32.33 -18.31
N PRO A 165 21.02 -32.54 -19.46
CA PRO A 165 19.60 -32.92 -19.49
C PRO A 165 19.41 -34.40 -19.13
N GLY A 166 18.21 -34.75 -18.69
CA GLY A 166 17.78 -36.11 -18.40
C GLY A 166 16.29 -36.31 -18.67
N HIS A 167 15.88 -37.57 -18.81
CA HIS A 167 14.49 -37.95 -19.10
C HIS A 167 14.07 -39.13 -18.23
N PHE A 168 12.92 -39.02 -17.55
CA PHE A 168 12.31 -40.12 -16.80
C PHE A 168 11.58 -41.05 -17.78
N ALA A 169 12.09 -42.27 -17.99
CA ALA A 169 11.46 -43.26 -18.86
C ALA A 169 10.08 -43.71 -18.34
N ALA A 170 9.38 -44.56 -19.09
CA ALA A 170 8.09 -45.16 -18.67
C ALA A 170 8.15 -45.98 -17.35
N SER A 171 9.36 -46.33 -16.90
CA SER A 171 9.64 -46.96 -15.60
C SER A 171 9.72 -45.96 -14.43
N GLY A 172 9.73 -44.66 -14.71
CA GLY A 172 9.91 -43.56 -13.76
C GLY A 172 11.32 -43.40 -13.21
N LYS A 173 12.31 -43.98 -13.91
CA LYS A 173 13.74 -43.90 -13.58
C LYS A 173 14.52 -43.28 -14.73
N SER A 174 15.61 -42.61 -14.39
CA SER A 174 16.57 -42.05 -15.34
C SER A 174 18.01 -42.33 -14.91
N LYS A 175 18.94 -42.12 -15.83
CA LYS A 175 20.39 -42.25 -15.64
C LYS A 175 21.07 -41.13 -16.42
N VAL A 176 21.88 -40.33 -15.74
CA VAL A 176 22.76 -39.32 -16.35
C VAL A 176 24.21 -39.67 -15.99
N SER A 177 25.10 -39.60 -16.97
CA SER A 177 26.52 -39.97 -16.85
C SER A 177 27.39 -38.84 -17.42
N GLY A 178 28.64 -38.73 -16.97
CA GLY A 178 29.58 -37.70 -17.43
C GLY A 178 29.58 -36.43 -16.59
N LEU A 179 29.00 -36.47 -15.38
CA LEU A 179 29.01 -35.34 -14.44
C LEU A 179 30.38 -35.21 -13.77
N LYS A 180 30.91 -33.99 -13.67
CA LYS A 180 32.07 -33.69 -12.83
C LYS A 180 31.73 -33.85 -11.33
N PRO A 181 32.73 -34.08 -10.45
CA PRO A 181 32.53 -34.01 -9.00
C PRO A 181 31.94 -32.67 -8.56
N GLY A 182 31.23 -32.67 -7.43
CA GLY A 182 30.70 -31.48 -6.78
C GLY A 182 29.17 -31.44 -6.65
N GLN A 183 28.67 -30.22 -6.47
CA GLN A 183 27.29 -29.94 -6.08
C GLN A 183 26.39 -29.70 -7.29
N ILE A 184 25.25 -30.40 -7.32
CA ILE A 184 24.25 -30.35 -8.38
C ILE A 184 22.84 -30.11 -7.83
N LYS A 185 21.97 -29.48 -8.63
CA LYS A 185 20.53 -29.36 -8.42
C LYS A 185 19.78 -30.13 -9.53
N ILE A 186 18.50 -30.43 -9.30
CA ILE A 186 17.64 -31.14 -10.27
C ILE A 186 16.37 -30.31 -10.49
N LEU A 187 16.18 -29.83 -11.72
CA LEU A 187 14.99 -29.07 -12.12
C LEU A 187 14.10 -29.96 -12.99
N VAL A 188 12.99 -30.44 -12.43
CA VAL A 188 12.04 -31.35 -13.11
C VAL A 188 10.97 -30.55 -13.85
N LYS A 189 10.70 -30.93 -15.11
CA LYS A 189 9.63 -30.38 -15.96
C LYS A 189 8.38 -31.26 -15.87
N GLU A 190 7.24 -30.76 -16.34
CA GLU A 190 6.00 -31.56 -16.36
C GLU A 190 6.16 -32.80 -17.26
N SER A 191 5.31 -33.80 -17.04
CA SER A 191 5.24 -34.98 -17.91
C SER A 191 4.79 -34.61 -19.33
N THR A 192 5.19 -35.40 -20.33
CA THR A 192 4.62 -35.37 -21.68
C THR A 192 3.40 -36.31 -21.81
N ALA A 193 3.08 -37.08 -20.76
CA ALA A 193 1.87 -37.89 -20.71
C ALA A 193 0.62 -37.05 -20.38
N GLU A 194 -0.50 -37.42 -21.00
CA GLU A 194 -1.83 -36.88 -20.71
C GLU A 194 -2.15 -36.93 -19.20
N PHE A 195 -2.84 -35.91 -18.69
CA PHE A 195 -3.26 -35.88 -17.30
C PHE A 195 -4.44 -36.82 -17.07
N ILE A 196 -4.17 -37.91 -16.35
CA ILE A 196 -5.18 -38.86 -15.90
C ILE A 196 -5.61 -38.46 -14.48
N PRO A 197 -6.83 -37.93 -14.28
CA PRO A 197 -7.35 -37.70 -12.94
C PRO A 197 -7.53 -39.03 -12.21
N LYS A 198 -7.21 -39.04 -10.92
CA LYS A 198 -7.52 -40.13 -10.01
C LYS A 198 -9.04 -40.13 -9.78
N PRO A 199 -9.75 -41.26 -9.99
CA PRO A 199 -11.16 -41.32 -9.64
C PRO A 199 -11.39 -41.07 -8.15
N VAL A 200 -12.26 -40.12 -7.83
CA VAL A 200 -12.66 -39.76 -6.45
C VAL A 200 -14.16 -39.94 -6.26
N ARG A 201 -14.97 -39.80 -7.31
CA ARG A 201 -16.42 -39.96 -7.19
C ARG A 201 -16.80 -41.41 -6.90
N ILE A 202 -17.76 -41.58 -5.99
CA ILE A 202 -18.34 -42.86 -5.60
C ILE A 202 -19.76 -42.99 -6.16
N THR A 203 -20.27 -44.22 -6.28
CA THR A 203 -21.68 -44.46 -6.63
C THR A 203 -22.59 -43.84 -5.57
N ASN A 204 -23.58 -43.05 -6.00
CA ASN A 204 -24.54 -42.44 -5.08
C ASN A 204 -25.53 -43.51 -4.55
N PRO A 205 -25.56 -43.83 -3.25
CA PRO A 205 -26.48 -44.82 -2.69
C PRO A 205 -27.95 -44.35 -2.68
N HIS A 206 -28.20 -43.08 -3.00
CA HIS A 206 -29.54 -42.49 -3.08
C HIS A 206 -30.02 -42.27 -4.52
N TYR A 207 -29.23 -42.64 -5.54
CA TYR A 207 -29.64 -42.48 -6.94
C TYR A 207 -30.90 -43.29 -7.25
N VAL A 208 -31.87 -42.64 -7.87
CA VAL A 208 -33.11 -43.28 -8.35
C VAL A 208 -33.42 -42.74 -9.74
N SER A 209 -33.51 -43.64 -10.72
CA SER A 209 -33.74 -43.26 -12.12
C SER A 209 -35.12 -42.65 -12.35
N ASP A 210 -36.14 -43.19 -11.69
CA ASP A 210 -37.53 -42.75 -11.78
C ASP A 210 -38.21 -42.85 -10.39
N TYR A 211 -38.91 -41.79 -9.99
CA TYR A 211 -39.54 -41.64 -8.67
C TYR A 211 -41.02 -41.30 -8.89
N SER A 212 -41.92 -42.18 -8.46
CA SER A 212 -43.34 -41.88 -8.45
C SER A 212 -43.61 -40.65 -7.58
N ASP A 213 -44.56 -39.79 -7.98
CA ASP A 213 -44.92 -38.61 -7.20
C ASP A 213 -45.36 -38.98 -5.77
N ALA A 214 -46.08 -40.10 -5.61
CA ALA A 214 -46.51 -40.59 -4.30
C ALA A 214 -45.32 -40.93 -3.38
N ASP A 215 -44.35 -41.72 -3.86
CA ASP A 215 -43.17 -42.09 -3.08
C ASP A 215 -42.25 -40.89 -2.82
N PHE A 216 -42.18 -39.95 -3.77
CA PHE A 216 -41.39 -38.73 -3.63
C PHE A 216 -41.98 -37.79 -2.57
N PHE A 217 -43.30 -37.56 -2.60
CA PHE A 217 -43.96 -36.68 -1.64
C PHE A 217 -44.04 -37.27 -0.23
N ASP A 218 -44.20 -38.59 -0.08
CA ASP A 218 -44.11 -39.26 1.23
C ASP A 218 -42.73 -39.05 1.88
N ARG A 219 -41.66 -39.21 1.09
CA ARG A 219 -40.27 -39.04 1.55
C ARG A 219 -39.89 -37.59 1.83
N SER A 220 -40.36 -36.64 1.03
CA SER A 220 -40.07 -35.21 1.23
C SER A 220 -40.93 -34.59 2.35
N ALA A 221 -42.15 -35.07 2.56
CA ALA A 221 -42.95 -34.73 3.74
C ALA A 221 -42.39 -35.30 5.05
N GLY A 222 -41.65 -36.41 4.99
CA GLY A 222 -41.00 -37.01 6.16
C GLY A 222 -42.01 -37.49 7.22
N GLY A 223 -43.16 -37.99 6.78
CA GLY A 223 -44.28 -38.38 7.65
C GLY A 223 -45.18 -37.23 8.12
N GLN A 224 -44.96 -35.99 7.66
CA GLN A 224 -45.93 -34.91 7.86
C GLN A 224 -47.18 -35.13 6.99
N GLN A 225 -48.35 -34.71 7.47
CA GLN A 225 -49.57 -34.76 6.68
C GLN A 225 -49.49 -33.73 5.54
N THR A 226 -49.64 -34.18 4.30
CA THR A 226 -49.66 -33.29 3.13
C THR A 226 -50.99 -32.54 3.02
N PHE A 227 -51.00 -31.37 2.38
CA PHE A 227 -52.21 -30.52 2.33
C PHE A 227 -53.41 -31.18 1.61
N TRP A 228 -53.17 -32.19 0.78
CA TRP A 228 -54.20 -32.89 0.01
C TRP A 228 -54.76 -34.16 0.66
N GLN A 229 -54.21 -34.60 1.79
CA GLN A 229 -54.71 -35.76 2.53
C GLN A 229 -55.85 -35.37 3.50
N PRO A 230 -56.97 -36.12 3.54
CA PRO A 230 -58.13 -35.76 4.36
C PRO A 230 -57.84 -35.85 5.87
N LYS A 231 -58.09 -34.75 6.60
CA LYS A 231 -57.95 -34.68 8.05
C LYS A 231 -59.03 -35.52 8.73
N ARG A 232 -58.61 -36.42 9.64
CA ARG A 232 -59.54 -37.24 10.43
C ARG A 232 -59.95 -36.57 11.76
N ILE A 233 -59.10 -35.74 12.36
CA ILE A 233 -59.36 -35.05 13.65
C ILE A 233 -58.61 -33.70 13.67
N ALA A 234 -59.25 -32.63 14.17
CA ALA A 234 -58.69 -31.28 14.47
C ALA A 234 -58.55 -30.27 13.28
N PRO A 235 -58.44 -28.93 13.56
CA PRO A 235 -58.73 -27.83 12.61
C PRO A 235 -57.55 -27.48 11.66
N PRO A 236 -57.61 -26.41 10.80
CA PRO A 236 -56.75 -26.33 9.62
C PRO A 236 -55.34 -25.78 9.90
N VAL A 237 -54.48 -26.63 10.50
CA VAL A 237 -53.02 -26.48 10.34
C VAL A 237 -52.66 -26.67 8.86
N GLU A 238 -51.85 -25.78 8.30
CA GLU A 238 -51.33 -25.91 6.92
C GLU A 238 -50.53 -27.22 6.80
N GLY A 239 -50.87 -28.05 5.81
CA GLY A 239 -50.20 -29.32 5.57
C GLY A 239 -48.91 -29.15 4.78
N TRP A 240 -48.03 -30.15 4.80
CA TRP A 240 -46.79 -30.12 4.01
C TRP A 240 -47.11 -29.91 2.52
N GLY A 241 -46.34 -29.03 1.88
CA GLY A 241 -46.53 -28.60 0.48
C GLY A 241 -47.43 -27.37 0.30
N PHE A 242 -48.00 -26.78 1.37
CA PHE A 242 -48.73 -25.51 1.31
C PHE A 242 -47.74 -24.35 1.19
N MET A 243 -47.31 -24.03 -0.04
CA MET A 243 -46.21 -23.08 -0.28
C MET A 243 -46.60 -21.61 -0.10
N GLY A 244 -45.61 -20.80 0.29
CA GLY A 244 -45.66 -19.33 0.31
C GLY A 244 -45.27 -18.68 -1.03
N PRO A 245 -45.32 -17.33 -1.13
CA PRO A 245 -45.18 -16.59 -2.39
C PRO A 245 -43.74 -16.33 -2.88
N SER A 246 -42.71 -16.81 -2.16
CA SER A 246 -41.28 -16.73 -2.49
C SER A 246 -40.65 -18.12 -2.36
N LEU A 247 -39.70 -18.48 -3.23
CA LEU A 247 -39.14 -19.83 -3.31
C LEU A 247 -37.99 -20.05 -2.34
N THR A 248 -37.15 -19.04 -2.13
CA THR A 248 -35.99 -19.06 -1.23
C THR A 248 -36.38 -19.11 0.25
N ALA A 249 -37.50 -18.48 0.60
CA ALA A 249 -38.06 -18.54 1.95
C ALA A 249 -38.93 -19.79 2.21
N ASP A 250 -39.31 -20.53 1.16
CA ASP A 250 -40.23 -21.66 1.29
C ASP A 250 -39.51 -22.97 1.66
N ARG A 251 -39.83 -23.47 2.86
CA ARG A 251 -39.29 -24.72 3.38
C ARG A 251 -39.66 -25.93 2.52
N TYR A 252 -40.89 -26.01 2.02
CA TYR A 252 -41.36 -27.19 1.29
C TYR A 252 -40.71 -27.27 -0.10
N PHE A 253 -40.50 -26.13 -0.75
CA PHE A 253 -39.70 -26.05 -1.97
C PHE A 253 -38.25 -26.48 -1.72
N ALA A 254 -37.65 -26.02 -0.60
CA ALA A 254 -36.31 -26.46 -0.22
C ALA A 254 -36.23 -27.98 0.04
N ASP A 255 -37.23 -28.58 0.70
CA ASP A 255 -37.33 -30.04 0.91
C ASP A 255 -37.38 -30.80 -0.43
N ILE A 256 -38.16 -30.30 -1.41
CA ILE A 256 -38.26 -30.87 -2.77
C ILE A 256 -36.92 -30.80 -3.51
N VAL A 257 -36.30 -29.63 -3.58
CA VAL A 257 -35.02 -29.46 -4.31
C VAL A 257 -33.92 -30.29 -3.66
N LYS A 258 -33.85 -30.34 -2.32
CA LYS A 258 -32.88 -31.17 -1.60
C LYS A 258 -33.05 -32.67 -1.88
N LEU A 259 -34.29 -33.16 -2.00
CA LEU A 259 -34.54 -34.57 -2.33
C LEU A 259 -34.24 -34.90 -3.80
N GLU A 260 -34.64 -34.04 -4.75
CA GLU A 260 -34.29 -34.21 -6.17
C GLU A 260 -32.77 -34.19 -6.37
N VAL A 261 -32.05 -33.16 -5.88
CA VAL A 261 -30.58 -33.06 -5.98
C VAL A 261 -29.88 -34.29 -5.41
N LYS A 262 -30.33 -34.78 -4.24
CA LYS A 262 -29.76 -35.98 -3.59
C LYS A 262 -29.96 -37.27 -4.40
N THR A 263 -31.02 -37.36 -5.19
CA THR A 263 -31.43 -38.59 -5.89
C THR A 263 -31.15 -38.56 -7.40
N HIS A 264 -30.82 -37.39 -7.96
CA HIS A 264 -30.59 -37.16 -9.38
C HIS A 264 -29.29 -37.81 -9.91
N PHE A 265 -28.17 -37.56 -9.24
CA PHE A 265 -26.85 -37.91 -9.76
C PHE A 265 -26.50 -39.37 -9.49
N LYS A 266 -26.00 -40.10 -10.50
CA LYS A 266 -25.52 -41.49 -10.36
C LYS A 266 -24.27 -41.60 -9.50
N MET A 267 -23.44 -40.58 -9.52
CA MET A 267 -22.16 -40.49 -8.82
C MET A 267 -22.17 -39.30 -7.87
N HIS A 268 -21.32 -39.34 -6.86
CA HIS A 268 -21.22 -38.32 -5.81
C HIS A 268 -19.77 -38.13 -5.38
N HIS A 269 -19.37 -36.89 -5.08
CA HIS A 269 -18.06 -36.57 -4.55
C HIS A 269 -18.10 -36.51 -3.01
N PRO A 270 -17.35 -37.34 -2.27
CA PRO A 270 -17.47 -37.46 -0.81
C PRO A 270 -17.34 -36.14 -0.02
N GLU A 271 -16.55 -35.18 -0.53
CA GLU A 271 -16.31 -33.89 0.13
C GLU A 271 -17.35 -32.80 -0.17
N PHE A 272 -18.24 -32.96 -1.16
CA PHE A 272 -19.22 -31.93 -1.56
C PHE A 272 -20.64 -32.38 -1.23
N LYS A 273 -21.36 -31.63 -0.40
CA LYS A 273 -22.70 -32.03 0.06
C LYS A 273 -23.77 -31.71 -0.99
N PHE A 274 -24.78 -32.57 -1.08
CA PHE A 274 -25.97 -32.32 -1.89
C PHE A 274 -26.76 -31.08 -1.42
N GLY A 275 -26.69 -30.75 -0.12
CA GLY A 275 -27.37 -29.57 0.45
C GLY A 275 -26.86 -28.26 -0.14
N ASP A 276 -25.54 -28.09 -0.23
CA ASP A 276 -24.88 -26.87 -0.69
C ASP A 276 -25.24 -26.55 -2.16
N LEU A 277 -25.32 -27.59 -3.01
CA LEU A 277 -25.81 -27.49 -4.38
C LEU A 277 -27.31 -27.17 -4.45
N ALA A 278 -28.14 -27.82 -3.61
CA ALA A 278 -29.57 -27.55 -3.57
C ALA A 278 -29.87 -26.10 -3.16
N GLU A 279 -29.18 -25.58 -2.15
CA GLU A 279 -29.32 -24.20 -1.67
C GLU A 279 -28.84 -23.20 -2.72
N SER A 280 -27.75 -23.49 -3.43
CA SER A 280 -27.30 -22.69 -4.58
C SER A 280 -28.32 -22.65 -5.71
N ILE A 281 -28.98 -23.78 -6.03
CA ILE A 281 -30.03 -23.86 -7.06
C ILE A 281 -31.26 -23.06 -6.64
N ILE A 282 -31.69 -23.17 -5.37
CA ILE A 282 -32.83 -22.40 -4.84
C ILE A 282 -32.55 -20.89 -4.95
N ALA A 283 -31.37 -20.44 -4.54
CA ALA A 283 -30.95 -19.05 -4.66
C ALA A 283 -30.94 -18.56 -6.12
N GLY A 284 -30.34 -19.35 -7.02
CA GLY A 284 -30.22 -18.97 -8.43
C GLY A 284 -31.54 -18.91 -9.19
N ILE A 285 -32.53 -19.76 -8.85
CA ILE A 285 -33.86 -19.73 -9.46
C ILE A 285 -34.57 -18.38 -9.21
N GLU A 286 -34.43 -17.80 -8.01
CA GLU A 286 -35.10 -16.55 -7.64
C GLU A 286 -34.26 -15.29 -7.92
N SER A 287 -32.93 -15.32 -7.72
CA SER A 287 -32.08 -14.15 -7.99
C SER A 287 -31.76 -13.95 -9.47
N MET A 288 -31.64 -15.04 -10.24
CA MET A 288 -31.17 -15.07 -11.64
C MET A 288 -29.85 -14.33 -11.91
N SER A 289 -29.00 -14.15 -10.88
CA SER A 289 -27.74 -13.39 -10.97
C SER A 289 -26.55 -14.26 -11.38
N ASP A 290 -25.48 -13.65 -11.87
CA ASP A 290 -24.28 -14.37 -12.33
C ASP A 290 -23.53 -15.05 -11.17
N GLU A 291 -23.46 -14.42 -10.00
CA GLU A 291 -22.82 -14.96 -8.78
C GLU A 291 -23.55 -16.20 -8.25
N SER A 292 -24.88 -16.25 -8.45
CA SER A 292 -25.69 -17.41 -8.09
C SER A 292 -25.41 -18.60 -9.01
N MET A 293 -25.20 -18.36 -10.31
CA MET A 293 -24.81 -19.41 -11.26
C MET A 293 -23.40 -19.93 -10.96
N ASP A 294 -22.48 -19.02 -10.61
CA ASP A 294 -21.11 -19.36 -10.23
C ASP A 294 -21.07 -20.26 -8.97
N SER A 295 -22.00 -20.04 -8.04
CA SER A 295 -22.22 -20.93 -6.89
C SER A 295 -22.76 -22.30 -7.32
N VAL A 296 -23.82 -22.34 -8.15
CA VAL A 296 -24.39 -23.60 -8.70
C VAL A 296 -23.33 -24.44 -9.41
N ILE A 297 -22.47 -23.81 -10.22
CA ILE A 297 -21.37 -24.48 -10.94
C ILE A 297 -20.31 -24.97 -9.95
N SER A 298 -19.92 -24.15 -8.98
CA SER A 298 -18.90 -24.49 -7.98
C SER A 298 -19.27 -25.72 -7.15
N PHE A 299 -20.53 -25.89 -6.76
CA PHE A 299 -21.00 -27.08 -6.02
C PHE A 299 -21.47 -28.22 -6.93
N GLY A 300 -21.87 -27.93 -8.19
CA GLY A 300 -22.40 -28.90 -9.15
C GLY A 300 -21.34 -29.70 -9.90
N LEU A 301 -20.27 -29.04 -10.36
CA LEU A 301 -19.19 -29.64 -11.14
C LEU A 301 -18.65 -30.96 -10.54
N PRO A 302 -18.31 -31.06 -9.23
CA PRO A 302 -17.76 -32.27 -8.64
C PRO A 302 -18.71 -33.48 -8.66
N MET A 303 -20.02 -33.25 -8.78
CA MET A 303 -21.00 -34.34 -8.91
C MET A 303 -21.11 -34.81 -10.37
N MET A 304 -21.08 -33.87 -11.31
CA MET A 304 -21.37 -34.11 -12.74
C MET A 304 -20.17 -34.71 -13.51
N MET A 305 -18.94 -34.35 -13.15
CA MET A 305 -17.73 -34.80 -13.87
C MET A 305 -16.55 -35.12 -12.95
N GLU A 306 -15.65 -36.00 -13.40
CA GLU A 306 -14.55 -36.52 -12.56
C GLU A 306 -13.50 -35.45 -12.21
N THR A 307 -13.25 -34.50 -13.11
CA THR A 307 -12.36 -33.35 -12.88
C THR A 307 -13.09 -32.15 -12.27
N GLY A 308 -14.35 -32.33 -11.86
CA GLY A 308 -15.21 -31.26 -11.37
C GLY A 308 -14.72 -30.61 -10.08
N GLU A 309 -14.02 -31.35 -9.22
CA GLU A 309 -13.32 -30.78 -8.06
C GLU A 309 -12.27 -29.74 -8.48
N ILE A 310 -11.42 -30.08 -9.46
CA ILE A 310 -10.35 -29.20 -9.95
C ILE A 310 -10.95 -27.93 -10.56
N LEU A 311 -12.00 -28.07 -11.36
CA LEU A 311 -12.69 -26.92 -11.97
C LEU A 311 -13.44 -26.07 -10.94
N SER A 312 -14.05 -26.69 -9.92
CA SER A 312 -14.67 -26.00 -8.78
C SER A 312 -13.66 -25.21 -7.94
N VAL A 313 -12.44 -25.73 -7.78
CA VAL A 313 -11.33 -25.05 -7.09
C VAL A 313 -10.78 -23.90 -7.94
N LEU A 314 -10.55 -24.11 -9.24
CA LEU A 314 -10.15 -23.07 -10.17
C LEU A 314 -11.19 -21.93 -10.19
N PHE A 315 -12.49 -22.25 -10.18
CA PHE A 315 -13.56 -21.26 -10.12
C PHE A 315 -13.44 -20.40 -8.87
N ARG A 316 -13.28 -21.03 -7.70
CA ARG A 316 -13.23 -20.37 -6.38
C ARG A 316 -11.83 -19.86 -5.98
N LEU A 317 -10.83 -19.98 -6.85
CA LEU A 317 -9.45 -19.63 -6.49
C LEU A 317 -9.31 -18.11 -6.25
N PRO A 318 -8.85 -17.66 -5.07
CA PRO A 318 -8.67 -16.24 -4.81
C PRO A 318 -7.47 -15.68 -5.60
N GLN A 319 -7.45 -14.36 -5.87
CA GLN A 319 -6.43 -13.73 -6.74
C GLN A 319 -4.98 -13.92 -6.26
N HIS A 320 -4.77 -14.16 -4.96
CA HIS A 320 -3.45 -14.29 -4.35
C HIS A 320 -2.85 -15.71 -4.45
N GLU A 321 -3.64 -16.72 -4.83
CA GLU A 321 -3.15 -18.09 -4.97
C GLU A 321 -2.39 -18.26 -6.29
N THR A 322 -1.30 -19.03 -6.25
CA THR A 322 -0.36 -19.09 -7.38
C THR A 322 -0.62 -20.28 -8.29
N VAL A 323 -0.28 -20.14 -9.58
CA VAL A 323 -0.33 -21.24 -10.54
C VAL A 323 0.49 -22.46 -10.08
N ASN A 324 1.64 -22.25 -9.43
CA ASN A 324 2.44 -23.33 -8.86
C ASN A 324 1.66 -24.15 -7.80
N ARG A 325 0.90 -23.48 -6.93
CA ARG A 325 0.06 -24.12 -5.91
C ARG A 325 -1.17 -24.80 -6.52
N LEU A 326 -1.84 -24.19 -7.50
CA LEU A 326 -2.93 -24.83 -8.24
C LEU A 326 -2.46 -26.10 -8.97
N LEU A 327 -1.33 -26.05 -9.67
CA LEU A 327 -0.79 -27.21 -10.37
C LEU A 327 -0.33 -28.29 -9.38
N ALA A 328 0.25 -27.91 -8.22
CA ALA A 328 0.53 -28.85 -7.14
C ALA A 328 -0.76 -29.49 -6.56
N TYR A 329 -1.86 -28.73 -6.47
CA TYR A 329 -3.16 -29.28 -6.08
C TYR A 329 -3.64 -30.33 -7.10
N MET A 330 -3.51 -30.04 -8.40
CA MET A 330 -3.83 -31.00 -9.47
C MET A 330 -2.93 -32.24 -9.44
N ARG A 331 -1.61 -32.11 -9.19
CA ARG A 331 -0.69 -33.26 -9.05
C ARG A 331 -1.00 -34.17 -7.85
N ALA A 332 -1.82 -33.72 -6.88
CA ALA A 332 -2.38 -34.58 -5.84
C ALA A 332 -3.63 -35.37 -6.30
N ARG A 333 -4.36 -34.85 -7.30
CA ARG A 333 -5.59 -35.43 -7.87
C ARG A 333 -5.42 -36.14 -9.21
N GLY A 334 -4.23 -36.18 -9.78
CA GLY A 334 -3.97 -36.91 -11.03
C GLY A 334 -2.48 -37.09 -11.31
N LYS A 335 -2.17 -37.80 -12.39
CA LYS A 335 -0.81 -38.08 -12.88
C LYS A 335 -0.71 -37.69 -14.35
N GLY A 336 0.46 -37.21 -14.80
CA GLY A 336 0.62 -36.64 -16.15
C GLY A 336 0.75 -35.11 -16.08
N ASN A 337 0.36 -34.40 -17.15
CA ASN A 337 0.59 -32.97 -17.30
C ASN A 337 -0.63 -32.07 -16.94
N PRO A 338 -0.69 -31.46 -15.74
CA PRO A 338 -1.80 -30.59 -15.37
C PRO A 338 -1.87 -29.30 -16.19
N GLN A 339 -0.75 -28.80 -16.75
CA GLN A 339 -0.74 -27.59 -17.56
C GLN A 339 -1.37 -27.82 -18.94
N THR A 340 -0.96 -28.90 -19.62
CA THR A 340 -1.54 -29.30 -20.92
C THR A 340 -3.04 -29.59 -20.77
N TYR A 341 -3.45 -30.27 -19.69
CA TYR A 341 -4.85 -30.55 -19.41
C TYR A 341 -5.73 -29.29 -19.39
N LEU A 342 -5.31 -28.23 -18.69
CA LEU A 342 -6.09 -26.99 -18.62
C LEU A 342 -6.08 -26.22 -19.96
N LYS A 343 -4.98 -26.27 -20.72
CA LYS A 343 -4.86 -25.62 -22.05
C LYS A 343 -5.71 -26.31 -23.12
N GLU A 344 -5.82 -27.63 -23.06
CA GLU A 344 -6.50 -28.46 -24.08
C GLU A 344 -7.90 -28.93 -23.64
N LEU A 345 -8.40 -28.46 -22.50
CA LEU A 345 -9.72 -28.82 -21.98
C LEU A 345 -10.85 -28.45 -22.95
N ASP A 346 -11.72 -29.42 -23.27
CA ASP A 346 -12.97 -29.16 -24.00
C ASP A 346 -14.00 -28.46 -23.11
N TRP A 347 -13.84 -27.14 -22.98
CA TRP A 347 -14.75 -26.25 -22.25
C TRP A 347 -16.21 -26.35 -22.76
N ASN A 348 -16.41 -26.57 -24.07
CA ASN A 348 -17.74 -26.65 -24.67
C ASN A 348 -18.42 -27.98 -24.34
N GLY A 349 -17.70 -29.10 -24.42
CA GLY A 349 -18.17 -30.42 -23.99
C GLY A 349 -18.47 -30.45 -22.49
N ALA A 350 -17.61 -29.82 -21.67
CA ALA A 350 -17.81 -29.67 -20.23
C ALA A 350 -19.08 -28.85 -19.92
N GLN A 351 -19.26 -27.68 -20.55
CA GLN A 351 -20.47 -26.85 -20.42
C GLN A 351 -21.72 -27.64 -20.82
N LYS A 352 -21.70 -28.34 -21.95
CA LYS A 352 -22.85 -29.12 -22.46
C LYS A 352 -23.24 -30.26 -21.54
N ASN A 353 -22.27 -30.94 -20.93
CA ASN A 353 -22.52 -32.02 -19.97
C ASN A 353 -23.20 -31.48 -18.69
N VAL A 354 -22.67 -30.39 -18.12
CA VAL A 354 -23.25 -29.70 -16.95
C VAL A 354 -24.66 -29.17 -17.26
N GLY A 355 -24.85 -28.57 -18.44
CA GLY A 355 -26.15 -28.09 -18.90
C GLY A 355 -27.19 -29.21 -18.97
N GLY A 356 -26.87 -30.35 -19.59
CA GLY A 356 -27.80 -31.47 -19.70
C GLY A 356 -28.24 -32.06 -18.35
N GLU A 357 -27.32 -32.18 -17.40
CA GLU A 357 -27.64 -32.64 -16.03
C GLU A 357 -28.51 -31.61 -15.28
N LEU A 358 -28.19 -30.31 -15.38
CA LEU A 358 -28.98 -29.24 -14.74
C LEU A 358 -30.36 -29.06 -15.37
N GLU A 359 -30.50 -29.13 -16.70
CA GLU A 359 -31.79 -29.10 -17.40
C GLU A 359 -32.68 -30.28 -16.96
N SER A 360 -32.09 -31.48 -16.89
CA SER A 360 -32.76 -32.69 -16.42
C SER A 360 -33.26 -32.54 -14.98
N LEU A 361 -32.44 -31.98 -14.10
CA LEU A 361 -32.77 -31.74 -12.69
C LEU A 361 -33.85 -30.67 -12.52
N LEU A 362 -33.72 -29.52 -13.19
CA LEU A 362 -34.73 -28.46 -13.16
C LEU A 362 -36.08 -28.95 -13.70
N LYS A 363 -36.08 -29.79 -14.73
CA LYS A 363 -37.29 -30.42 -15.26
C LYS A 363 -37.99 -31.30 -14.22
N LYS A 364 -37.25 -32.09 -13.43
CA LYS A 364 -37.82 -32.88 -12.33
C LYS A 364 -38.40 -31.98 -11.23
N ILE A 365 -37.62 -31.00 -10.75
CA ILE A 365 -38.06 -30.03 -9.72
C ILE A 365 -39.35 -29.34 -10.15
N LYS A 366 -39.39 -28.82 -11.38
CA LYS A 366 -40.58 -28.19 -11.97
C LYS A 366 -41.78 -29.15 -11.99
N GLY A 367 -41.58 -30.39 -12.42
CA GLY A 367 -42.62 -31.42 -12.46
C GLY A 367 -43.24 -31.70 -11.09
N ARG A 368 -42.47 -31.66 -10.00
CA ARG A 368 -43.02 -31.78 -8.63
C ARG A 368 -43.93 -30.61 -8.28
N VAL A 369 -43.55 -29.38 -8.64
CA VAL A 369 -44.40 -28.19 -8.41
C VAL A 369 -45.67 -28.24 -9.27
N GLU A 370 -45.58 -28.71 -10.52
CA GLU A 370 -46.74 -28.98 -11.39
C GLU A 370 -47.69 -30.04 -10.77
N SER A 371 -47.15 -31.12 -10.19
CA SER A 371 -47.95 -32.14 -9.48
C SER A 371 -48.63 -31.59 -8.22
N LEU A 372 -47.97 -30.72 -7.44
CA LEU A 372 -48.60 -30.04 -6.30
C LEU A 372 -49.73 -29.08 -6.75
N SER A 373 -49.53 -28.34 -7.86
CA SER A 373 -50.58 -27.51 -8.45
C SER A 373 -51.79 -28.35 -8.86
N ALA A 374 -51.56 -29.54 -9.44
CA ALA A 374 -52.63 -30.47 -9.80
C ALA A 374 -53.42 -30.99 -8.59
N GLU A 375 -52.76 -31.30 -7.46
CA GLU A 375 -53.45 -31.68 -6.21
C GLU A 375 -54.25 -30.51 -5.59
N ALA A 376 -53.70 -29.29 -5.61
CA ALA A 376 -54.42 -28.09 -5.18
C ALA A 376 -55.65 -27.80 -6.05
N GLY A 377 -55.54 -28.00 -7.37
CA GLY A 377 -56.63 -27.88 -8.33
C GLY A 377 -57.78 -28.87 -8.06
N LYS A 378 -57.47 -30.14 -7.76
CA LYS A 378 -58.48 -31.16 -7.38
C LYS A 378 -59.30 -30.77 -6.14
N LEU A 379 -58.73 -29.94 -5.26
CA LEU A 379 -59.35 -29.47 -4.02
C LEU A 379 -59.95 -28.05 -4.13
N ASN A 380 -59.90 -27.44 -5.31
CA ASN A 380 -60.33 -26.07 -5.59
C ASN A 380 -59.62 -24.99 -4.73
N TYR A 381 -58.35 -25.21 -4.37
CA TYR A 381 -57.53 -24.21 -3.69
C TYR A 381 -56.98 -23.16 -4.68
N VAL A 382 -57.88 -22.32 -5.19
CA VAL A 382 -57.61 -21.34 -6.27
C VAL A 382 -56.35 -20.50 -6.00
N TYR A 383 -56.22 -19.92 -4.81
CA TYR A 383 -55.06 -19.12 -4.38
C TYR A 383 -53.72 -19.87 -4.54
N LEU A 384 -53.65 -21.14 -4.11
CA LEU A 384 -52.43 -21.93 -4.26
C LEU A 384 -52.11 -22.20 -5.73
N THR A 385 -53.13 -22.48 -6.56
CA THR A 385 -52.92 -22.74 -7.98
C THR A 385 -52.47 -21.49 -8.75
N SER A 386 -53.28 -20.43 -8.79
CA SER A 386 -53.04 -19.27 -9.66
C SER A 386 -52.00 -18.30 -9.12
N ASP A 387 -51.97 -18.08 -7.80
CA ASP A 387 -51.23 -16.97 -7.22
C ASP A 387 -49.86 -17.41 -6.67
N VAL A 388 -49.70 -18.72 -6.41
CA VAL A 388 -48.48 -19.33 -5.86
C VAL A 388 -47.82 -20.29 -6.87
N PHE A 389 -48.42 -21.46 -7.15
CA PHE A 389 -47.77 -22.51 -7.92
C PHE A 389 -47.51 -22.10 -9.39
N ASP A 390 -48.48 -21.48 -10.08
CA ASP A 390 -48.28 -21.04 -11.46
C ASP A 390 -47.17 -19.97 -11.57
N LYS A 391 -47.07 -19.08 -10.58
CA LYS A 391 -45.98 -18.12 -10.46
C LYS A 391 -44.63 -18.82 -10.26
N HIS A 392 -44.55 -19.78 -9.34
CA HIS A 392 -43.33 -20.57 -9.08
C HIS A 392 -42.87 -21.36 -10.30
N ILE A 393 -43.81 -22.02 -11.00
CA ILE A 393 -43.57 -22.74 -12.25
C ILE A 393 -43.05 -21.77 -13.33
N SER A 394 -43.60 -20.56 -13.42
CA SER A 394 -43.11 -19.50 -14.33
C SER A 394 -41.67 -19.06 -14.02
N THR A 395 -41.33 -18.86 -12.74
CA THR A 395 -39.97 -18.52 -12.29
C THR A 395 -38.97 -19.62 -12.67
N ILE A 396 -39.28 -20.89 -12.35
CA ILE A 396 -38.43 -22.05 -12.68
C ILE A 396 -38.27 -22.20 -14.20
N ASN A 397 -39.34 -22.05 -14.98
CA ASN A 397 -39.27 -22.05 -16.45
C ASN A 397 -38.38 -20.91 -16.99
N THR A 398 -38.41 -19.73 -16.36
CA THR A 398 -37.62 -18.57 -16.78
C THR A 398 -36.13 -18.79 -16.50
N TYR A 399 -35.79 -19.33 -15.33
CA TYR A 399 -34.42 -19.75 -15.02
C TYR A 399 -33.92 -20.85 -15.98
N ALA A 400 -34.72 -21.89 -16.22
CA ALA A 400 -34.38 -22.97 -17.14
C ALA A 400 -34.13 -22.49 -18.58
N LYS A 401 -34.87 -21.48 -19.07
CA LYS A 401 -34.63 -20.87 -20.40
C LYS A 401 -33.31 -20.10 -20.47
N LYS A 402 -32.88 -19.45 -19.39
CA LYS A 402 -31.62 -18.69 -19.30
C LYS A 402 -30.40 -19.57 -18.99
N LEU A 403 -30.61 -20.80 -18.51
CA LEU A 403 -29.56 -21.68 -17.99
C LEU A 403 -28.36 -21.80 -18.96
N ASN A 404 -28.59 -22.07 -20.24
CA ASN A 404 -27.50 -22.24 -21.20
C ASN A 404 -26.68 -20.95 -21.42
N ASP A 405 -27.31 -19.78 -21.42
CA ASP A 405 -26.64 -18.49 -21.60
C ASP A 405 -25.80 -18.14 -20.35
N ASN A 406 -26.40 -18.31 -19.16
CA ASN A 406 -25.71 -18.12 -17.89
C ASN A 406 -24.53 -19.09 -17.71
N LEU A 407 -24.70 -20.36 -18.08
CA LEU A 407 -23.61 -21.35 -18.13
C LEU A 407 -22.51 -20.93 -19.11
N SER A 408 -22.87 -20.41 -20.29
CA SER A 408 -21.89 -19.91 -21.26
C SER A 408 -21.06 -18.75 -20.70
N SER A 409 -21.69 -17.80 -20.00
CA SER A 409 -21.00 -16.69 -19.33
C SER A 409 -20.04 -17.18 -18.24
N ALA A 410 -20.49 -18.09 -17.38
CA ALA A 410 -19.67 -18.62 -16.29
C ALA A 410 -18.51 -19.51 -16.79
N PHE A 411 -18.72 -20.35 -17.81
CA PHE A 411 -17.63 -21.13 -18.42
C PHE A 411 -16.61 -20.24 -19.15
N LYS A 412 -17.02 -19.09 -19.72
CA LYS A 412 -16.09 -18.07 -20.22
C LYS A 412 -15.25 -17.45 -19.10
N ARG A 413 -15.86 -17.10 -17.96
CA ARG A 413 -15.11 -16.64 -16.75
C ARG A 413 -14.08 -17.67 -16.32
N LEU A 414 -14.50 -18.92 -16.16
CA LEU A 414 -13.64 -20.03 -15.73
C LEU A 414 -12.47 -20.27 -16.69
N LYS A 415 -12.73 -20.25 -18.00
CA LYS A 415 -11.67 -20.34 -19.02
C LYS A 415 -10.72 -19.16 -18.94
N SER A 416 -11.23 -17.92 -18.88
CA SER A 416 -10.38 -16.71 -18.80
C SER A 416 -9.47 -16.73 -17.57
N LYS A 417 -9.97 -17.26 -16.45
CA LYS A 417 -9.19 -17.45 -15.21
C LYS A 417 -8.09 -18.51 -15.37
N SER A 418 -8.39 -19.61 -16.08
CA SER A 418 -7.39 -20.61 -16.47
C SER A 418 -6.31 -20.03 -17.38
N ASP A 419 -6.71 -19.32 -18.43
CA ASP A 419 -5.81 -18.74 -19.43
C ASP A 419 -4.88 -17.69 -18.80
N HIS A 420 -5.41 -16.86 -17.88
CA HIS A 420 -4.63 -15.90 -17.09
C HIS A 420 -3.62 -16.56 -16.16
N LEU A 421 -4.02 -17.58 -15.39
CA LEU A 421 -3.10 -18.29 -14.48
C LEU A 421 -1.98 -19.04 -15.22
N LEU A 422 -2.22 -19.43 -16.47
CA LEU A 422 -1.25 -20.18 -17.30
C LEU A 422 -0.42 -19.28 -18.24
N SER A 423 -0.57 -17.95 -18.16
CA SER A 423 0.20 -17.01 -19.00
C SER A 423 1.66 -16.92 -18.58
N ASP A 424 1.95 -17.03 -17.27
CA ASP A 424 3.29 -17.18 -16.73
C ASP A 424 3.36 -18.44 -15.87
N VAL A 425 4.27 -19.36 -16.23
CA VAL A 425 4.54 -20.61 -15.50
C VAL A 425 6.00 -20.73 -15.07
N SER A 426 6.76 -19.62 -15.10
CA SER A 426 8.19 -19.59 -14.79
C SER A 426 8.52 -20.03 -13.36
N GLU A 427 7.69 -19.66 -12.38
CA GLU A 427 7.83 -20.05 -10.97
C GLU A 427 7.23 -21.44 -10.64
N VAL A 428 6.77 -22.21 -11.64
CA VAL A 428 6.18 -23.54 -11.38
C VAL A 428 7.28 -24.57 -11.09
N SER A 429 7.28 -25.08 -9.86
CA SER A 429 8.13 -26.21 -9.48
C SER A 429 7.33 -27.51 -9.44
N VAL A 430 7.83 -28.50 -10.19
CA VAL A 430 7.29 -29.87 -10.20
C VAL A 430 7.76 -30.67 -8.98
N ILE A 431 8.74 -30.21 -8.20
CA ILE A 431 9.25 -30.89 -7.00
C ILE A 431 9.25 -30.01 -5.75
N GLN A 432 9.04 -30.61 -4.57
CA GLN A 432 8.84 -29.87 -3.31
C GLN A 432 10.05 -29.05 -2.85
N ALA A 433 11.25 -29.43 -3.27
CA ALA A 433 12.50 -28.79 -2.87
C ALA A 433 13.45 -28.72 -4.07
N ALA A 434 13.16 -27.83 -5.02
CA ALA A 434 13.97 -27.60 -6.21
C ALA A 434 15.35 -27.02 -5.90
N ASP A 435 15.46 -26.24 -4.82
CA ASP A 435 16.73 -25.66 -4.35
C ASP A 435 17.63 -26.63 -3.59
N ASN A 436 17.16 -27.85 -3.28
CA ASN A 436 18.00 -28.84 -2.62
C ASN A 436 19.22 -29.19 -3.48
N VAL A 437 20.39 -29.07 -2.86
CA VAL A 437 21.66 -29.44 -3.46
C VAL A 437 21.98 -30.89 -3.13
N TYR A 438 22.39 -31.64 -4.14
CA TYR A 438 22.85 -33.02 -4.07
C TYR A 438 24.31 -33.09 -4.51
N SER A 439 24.97 -34.22 -4.25
CA SER A 439 26.33 -34.48 -4.73
C SER A 439 26.29 -35.34 -6.00
N ALA A 440 27.15 -35.06 -6.99
CA ALA A 440 27.26 -35.83 -8.22
C ALA A 440 27.70 -37.29 -7.97
N GLU A 441 28.36 -37.53 -6.85
CA GLU A 441 28.89 -38.80 -6.37
C GLU A 441 27.83 -39.65 -5.63
N ALA A 442 26.66 -39.09 -5.32
CA ALA A 442 25.61 -39.73 -4.51
C ALA A 442 25.04 -41.03 -5.12
N GLY A 443 25.27 -41.26 -6.42
CA GLY A 443 24.89 -42.48 -7.14
C GLY A 443 23.40 -42.61 -7.43
N THR A 444 22.52 -42.48 -6.43
CA THR A 444 21.06 -42.45 -6.62
C THR A 444 20.44 -41.25 -5.92
N ILE A 445 19.70 -40.44 -6.66
CA ILE A 445 18.94 -39.30 -6.12
C ILE A 445 17.44 -39.56 -6.28
N GLU A 446 16.68 -39.29 -5.23
CA GLU A 446 15.22 -39.37 -5.20
C GLU A 446 14.63 -38.01 -4.83
N VAL A 447 13.83 -37.43 -5.72
CA VAL A 447 13.11 -36.17 -5.49
C VAL A 447 11.61 -36.43 -5.31
N VAL A 448 10.92 -35.54 -4.58
CA VAL A 448 9.49 -35.66 -4.30
C VAL A 448 8.71 -34.64 -5.13
N VAL A 449 7.73 -35.10 -5.91
CA VAL A 449 6.84 -34.26 -6.72
C VAL A 449 6.03 -33.33 -5.82
N ASN A 450 5.97 -32.06 -6.21
CA ASN A 450 5.18 -31.03 -5.56
C ASN A 450 3.69 -31.30 -5.78
N ALA A 451 3.05 -31.88 -4.76
CA ALA A 451 1.64 -32.17 -4.70
C ALA A 451 1.06 -31.77 -3.34
N ILE A 452 0.03 -30.93 -3.32
CA ILE A 452 -0.61 -30.42 -2.09
C ILE A 452 -2.07 -30.90 -1.99
N GLN A 453 -2.51 -31.28 -0.79
CA GLN A 453 -3.87 -31.79 -0.59
C GLN A 453 -4.92 -30.69 -0.46
N LYS A 454 -4.55 -29.53 0.08
CA LYS A 454 -5.40 -28.36 0.29
C LYS A 454 -4.76 -27.13 -0.36
N ILE A 455 -5.60 -26.23 -0.82
CA ILE A 455 -5.26 -24.91 -1.35
C ILE A 455 -6.06 -23.88 -0.54
N ASP A 456 -5.59 -22.63 -0.47
CA ASP A 456 -6.37 -21.59 0.21
C ASP A 456 -7.53 -21.17 -0.71
N LEU A 457 -8.71 -21.04 -0.11
CA LEU A 457 -9.95 -20.62 -0.77
C LEU A 457 -10.64 -19.50 0.02
N GLU A 458 -10.02 -19.00 1.10
CA GLU A 458 -10.52 -17.85 1.84
C GLU A 458 -10.12 -16.56 1.10
N GLU A 459 -11.10 -15.68 0.87
CA GLU A 459 -10.81 -14.38 0.25
C GLU A 459 -9.96 -13.52 1.18
N GLN A 460 -8.98 -12.83 0.60
CA GLN A 460 -8.20 -11.84 1.35
C GLN A 460 -9.10 -10.69 1.78
N LYS A 461 -8.83 -10.20 2.98
CA LYS A 461 -9.53 -9.05 3.54
C LYS A 461 -8.87 -7.78 3.02
N TRP A 462 -9.68 -6.78 2.74
CA TRP A 462 -9.20 -5.48 2.29
C TRP A 462 -9.52 -4.37 3.30
N ILE A 463 -8.90 -3.21 3.14
CA ILE A 463 -9.29 -1.97 3.80
C ILE A 463 -9.03 -0.80 2.87
N LYS A 464 -9.95 0.17 2.82
CA LYS A 464 -9.69 1.50 2.26
C LYS A 464 -9.43 2.45 3.42
N VAL A 465 -8.22 3.00 3.52
CA VAL A 465 -7.96 4.11 4.45
C VAL A 465 -8.28 5.41 3.74
N ARG A 466 -9.06 6.28 4.39
CA ARG A 466 -9.45 7.61 3.91
C ARG A 466 -9.04 8.64 4.96
N ALA A 467 -8.42 9.75 4.56
CA ALA A 467 -8.14 10.87 5.44
C ALA A 467 -8.63 12.18 4.81
N ILE A 468 -9.43 12.93 5.56
CA ILE A 468 -10.04 14.19 5.14
C ILE A 468 -9.93 15.24 6.25
N TYR A 469 -10.00 16.51 5.86
CA TYR A 469 -10.34 17.59 6.77
C TYR A 469 -11.84 17.47 7.16
N SER A 470 -12.21 18.11 8.26
CA SER A 470 -13.58 18.13 8.80
C SER A 470 -14.30 19.43 8.43
N ASP A 471 -14.07 19.87 7.20
CA ASP A 471 -14.56 21.05 6.51
C ASP A 471 -15.84 20.75 5.71
N ARG A 472 -16.40 21.76 5.03
CA ARG A 472 -17.64 21.63 4.25
C ARG A 472 -17.42 20.81 2.98
N TRP A 473 -16.27 20.93 2.34
CA TRP A 473 -15.95 20.21 1.11
C TRP A 473 -15.41 18.78 1.34
N GLN A 474 -15.10 18.39 2.58
CA GLN A 474 -14.42 17.11 2.93
C GLN A 474 -13.08 16.95 2.22
N THR A 475 -12.27 18.01 2.21
CA THR A 475 -11.02 18.11 1.46
C THR A 475 -10.07 16.95 1.83
N PRO A 476 -9.46 16.26 0.86
CA PRO A 476 -8.57 15.13 1.15
C PRO A 476 -7.27 15.55 1.86
N ILE A 477 -6.64 14.62 2.58
CA ILE A 477 -5.31 14.81 3.19
C ILE A 477 -4.28 13.91 2.49
N TYR A 478 -3.24 14.51 1.90
CA TYR A 478 -2.19 13.80 1.16
C TYR A 478 -1.03 13.28 2.04
N ALA A 479 -1.36 12.57 3.13
CA ALA A 479 -0.37 12.05 4.06
C ALA A 479 0.52 10.96 3.44
N GLN A 480 1.82 10.98 3.76
CA GLN A 480 2.85 10.07 3.17
C GLN A 480 3.44 9.06 4.17
N ASN A 481 2.89 9.03 5.39
CA ASN A 481 3.48 8.39 6.56
C ASN A 481 2.55 7.36 7.22
N LEU A 482 1.66 6.75 6.43
CA LEU A 482 0.69 5.78 6.93
C LEU A 482 1.34 4.41 7.21
N LYS A 483 1.13 3.91 8.42
CA LYS A 483 1.50 2.58 8.88
C LYS A 483 0.25 1.74 9.12
N ILE A 484 0.22 0.54 8.54
CA ILE A 484 -0.87 -0.44 8.69
C ILE A 484 -0.38 -1.63 9.51
N THR A 485 -1.07 -1.91 10.61
CA THR A 485 -0.81 -3.04 11.50
C THR A 485 -2.10 -3.85 11.70
N THR A 486 -2.05 -5.17 11.50
CA THR A 486 -3.16 -6.09 11.83
C THR A 486 -2.67 -7.14 12.81
N ASN A 487 -3.47 -7.48 13.84
CA ASN A 487 -3.14 -8.52 14.82
C ASN A 487 -1.68 -8.46 15.39
N SER A 488 -1.13 -7.25 15.56
CA SER A 488 0.26 -6.94 15.96
C SER A 488 1.38 -7.22 14.93
N VAL A 489 1.02 -7.53 13.68
CA VAL A 489 1.92 -7.65 12.53
C VAL A 489 1.82 -6.39 11.68
N VAL A 490 2.96 -5.81 11.33
CA VAL A 490 3.04 -4.66 10.41
C VAL A 490 2.95 -5.16 8.97
N HIS A 491 2.00 -4.64 8.20
CA HIS A 491 1.80 -4.99 6.78
C HIS A 491 2.51 -4.00 5.85
N LYS A 492 2.44 -2.71 6.18
CA LYS A 492 3.07 -1.64 5.41
C LYS A 492 3.46 -0.50 6.33
N GLU A 493 4.61 0.09 6.06
CA GLU A 493 5.08 1.35 6.65
C GLU A 493 5.31 2.35 5.52
N ASN A 494 5.20 3.65 5.84
CA ASN A 494 5.39 4.76 4.90
C ASN A 494 4.55 4.60 3.61
N ALA A 495 3.28 4.21 3.78
CA ALA A 495 2.32 4.25 2.69
C ALA A 495 1.86 5.70 2.47
N SER A 496 1.71 6.08 1.20
CA SER A 496 1.16 7.36 0.80
C SER A 496 -0.32 7.24 0.47
N LEU A 497 -1.10 8.24 0.88
CA LEU A 497 -2.42 8.51 0.36
C LEU A 497 -2.30 9.21 -1.00
N ASN A 498 -3.23 8.93 -1.92
CA ASN A 498 -3.15 9.48 -3.28
C ASN A 498 -3.34 11.00 -3.31
N ALA A 499 -2.62 11.67 -4.20
CA ALA A 499 -2.64 13.11 -4.38
C ALA A 499 -3.50 13.53 -5.59
N PHE A 500 -4.79 13.18 -5.59
CA PHE A 500 -5.74 13.53 -6.64
C PHE A 500 -6.77 14.57 -6.15
N PRO A 501 -7.23 15.51 -7.00
CA PRO A 501 -8.13 16.59 -6.60
C PRO A 501 -9.57 16.14 -6.32
N LEU A 502 -9.97 14.92 -6.70
CA LEU A 502 -11.32 14.43 -6.44
C LEU A 502 -11.50 14.04 -4.96
N ASN A 503 -12.59 14.51 -4.37
CA ASN A 503 -12.97 14.15 -3.00
C ASN A 503 -13.17 12.64 -2.86
N SER A 504 -12.73 12.10 -1.73
CA SER A 504 -12.84 10.66 -1.46
C SER A 504 -14.23 10.24 -0.98
N THR A 505 -14.63 9.03 -1.33
CA THR A 505 -15.89 8.39 -0.92
C THR A 505 -15.65 7.17 -0.04
N GLU A 506 -16.71 6.68 0.59
CA GLU A 506 -16.70 5.39 1.28
C GLU A 506 -17.08 4.28 0.30
N SER A 507 -16.29 3.21 0.28
CA SER A 507 -16.49 2.05 -0.59
C SER A 507 -17.01 0.85 0.22
N GLU A 508 -17.99 0.14 -0.34
CA GLU A 508 -18.59 -1.07 0.26
C GLU A 508 -17.99 -2.38 -0.29
N THR A 509 -17.36 -2.34 -1.47
CA THR A 509 -16.76 -3.51 -2.14
C THR A 509 -15.27 -3.28 -2.44
N ILE A 510 -14.52 -4.37 -2.65
CA ILE A 510 -13.10 -4.33 -2.99
C ILE A 510 -12.87 -3.67 -4.35
N ASP A 511 -13.69 -4.00 -5.37
CA ASP A 511 -13.54 -3.45 -6.72
C ASP A 511 -13.73 -1.93 -6.72
N LEU A 512 -14.77 -1.44 -6.03
CA LEU A 512 -15.03 -0.02 -5.87
C LEU A 512 -13.91 0.66 -5.07
N ALA A 513 -13.34 0.00 -4.06
CA ALA A 513 -12.20 0.53 -3.33
C ALA A 513 -10.97 0.68 -4.24
N VAL A 514 -10.64 -0.35 -5.04
CA VAL A 514 -9.49 -0.34 -5.97
C VAL A 514 -9.69 0.67 -7.11
N GLU A 515 -10.90 0.79 -7.65
CA GLU A 515 -11.27 1.80 -8.66
C GLU A 515 -11.13 3.22 -8.09
N THR A 516 -11.78 3.49 -6.96
CA THR A 516 -11.71 4.82 -6.32
C THR A 516 -10.28 5.18 -5.87
N ASN A 517 -9.44 4.21 -5.54
CA ASN A 517 -8.01 4.42 -5.27
C ASN A 517 -7.20 4.89 -6.49
N GLN A 518 -7.73 4.85 -7.71
CA GLN A 518 -7.04 5.37 -8.90
C GLN A 518 -7.42 6.81 -9.25
N VAL A 519 -8.46 7.36 -8.62
CA VAL A 519 -9.05 8.67 -8.98
C VAL A 519 -9.27 9.61 -7.80
N GLU A 520 -9.50 9.11 -6.59
CA GLU A 520 -9.80 9.91 -5.39
C GLU A 520 -8.54 10.30 -4.61
N GLY A 521 -8.55 11.51 -4.04
CA GLY A 521 -7.52 12.01 -3.14
C GLY A 521 -7.66 11.54 -1.69
N GLY A 522 -6.55 11.46 -0.98
CA GLY A 522 -6.54 11.17 0.45
C GLY A 522 -6.95 9.74 0.80
N VAL A 523 -6.81 8.79 -0.13
CA VAL A 523 -7.10 7.37 0.09
C VAL A 523 -5.90 6.48 -0.19
N ALA A 524 -5.87 5.31 0.46
CA ALA A 524 -4.98 4.20 0.14
C ALA A 524 -5.70 2.87 0.43
N VAL A 525 -5.64 1.92 -0.50
CA VAL A 525 -6.23 0.59 -0.36
C VAL A 525 -5.16 -0.47 -0.07
N PHE A 526 -5.49 -1.38 0.84
CA PHE A 526 -4.69 -2.56 1.16
C PHE A 526 -5.61 -3.77 1.06
N ASP A 527 -5.47 -4.53 -0.02
CA ASP A 527 -6.27 -5.70 -0.41
C ASP A 527 -5.67 -7.05 0.04
N THR A 528 -4.38 -7.07 0.36
CA THR A 528 -3.61 -8.26 0.72
C THR A 528 -3.63 -8.61 2.22
N LEU A 529 -4.68 -8.23 2.97
CA LEU A 529 -4.78 -8.58 4.39
C LEU A 529 -5.22 -10.04 4.56
N LYS A 530 -4.67 -10.71 5.58
CA LYS A 530 -4.97 -12.13 5.82
C LYS A 530 -6.45 -12.35 6.14
N PRO A 531 -7.07 -13.46 5.73
CA PRO A 531 -8.46 -13.81 6.11
C PRO A 531 -8.72 -13.80 7.62
N THR A 532 -7.70 -14.11 8.44
CA THR A 532 -7.75 -14.06 9.92
C THR A 532 -7.56 -12.66 10.53
N THR A 533 -7.58 -11.60 9.72
CA THR A 533 -7.57 -10.21 10.21
C THR A 533 -8.91 -9.89 10.87
N ASP A 534 -8.90 -9.45 12.13
CA ASP A 534 -10.11 -9.02 12.84
C ASP A 534 -10.14 -7.51 13.08
N ILE A 535 -8.98 -6.91 13.35
CA ILE A 535 -8.81 -5.47 13.61
C ILE A 535 -7.63 -4.94 12.80
N VAL A 536 -7.87 -3.87 12.05
CA VAL A 536 -6.84 -3.07 11.39
C VAL A 536 -6.57 -1.83 12.22
N THR A 537 -5.28 -1.52 12.44
CA THR A 537 -4.83 -0.25 13.04
C THR A 537 -4.09 0.55 11.98
N ALA A 538 -4.56 1.77 11.73
CA ALA A 538 -3.94 2.77 10.88
C ALA A 538 -3.32 3.86 11.77
N GLU A 539 -2.06 4.19 11.54
CA GLU A 539 -1.29 5.17 12.31
C GLU A 539 -0.44 6.02 11.38
N PHE A 540 -0.53 7.36 11.51
CA PHE A 540 0.32 8.29 10.77
C PHE A 540 1.53 8.64 11.63
N VAL A 541 2.70 8.12 11.25
CA VAL A 541 3.94 8.18 12.06
C VAL A 541 4.77 9.41 11.68
N GLY A 542 5.21 10.21 12.65
CA GLY A 542 6.05 11.37 12.35
C GLY A 542 7.43 10.99 11.79
N GLU A 543 7.88 11.67 10.74
CA GLU A 543 9.23 11.50 10.18
C GLU A 543 10.29 12.19 11.07
N PRO A 544 11.40 11.53 11.44
CA PRO A 544 12.45 12.15 12.26
C PRO A 544 13.07 13.38 11.60
N GLY A 545 13.24 14.47 12.35
CA GLY A 545 13.87 15.71 11.85
C GLY A 545 12.98 16.55 10.91
N ILE A 546 11.67 16.26 10.82
CA ILE A 546 10.77 17.04 9.96
C ILE A 546 10.55 18.47 10.45
N GLU A 547 10.50 18.69 11.77
CA GLU A 547 10.25 20.02 12.36
C GLU A 547 11.36 21.03 12.05
N GLU A 548 12.62 20.59 12.04
CA GLU A 548 13.77 21.44 11.66
C GLU A 548 13.68 21.89 10.20
N GLN A 549 13.21 21.01 9.30
CA GLN A 549 12.98 21.36 7.90
C GLN A 549 11.81 22.34 7.70
N ILE A 550 10.79 22.26 8.56
CA ILE A 550 9.63 23.16 8.55
C ILE A 550 10.07 24.56 8.99
N VAL A 551 10.76 24.68 10.13
CA VAL A 551 11.24 25.97 10.67
C VAL A 551 12.19 26.67 9.69
N ASN A 552 13.15 25.94 9.09
CA ASN A 552 14.07 26.54 8.10
C ASN A 552 13.36 27.19 6.89
N ILE A 553 12.22 26.65 6.46
CA ILE A 553 11.43 27.24 5.36
C ILE A 553 10.61 28.44 5.88
N GLN A 554 10.05 28.33 7.09
CA GLN A 554 9.31 29.44 7.73
C GLN A 554 10.20 30.67 7.92
N ASP A 555 11.41 30.51 8.46
CA ASP A 555 12.40 31.58 8.64
C ASP A 555 12.80 32.23 7.30
N SER A 556 12.91 31.44 6.22
CA SER A 556 13.23 31.93 4.88
C SER A 556 12.09 32.77 4.28
N VAL A 557 10.83 32.37 4.51
CA VAL A 557 9.66 33.14 4.10
C VAL A 557 9.53 34.42 4.93
N GLU A 558 9.73 34.34 6.24
CA GLU A 558 9.72 35.49 7.15
C GLU A 558 10.73 36.55 6.70
N ALA A 559 11.99 36.17 6.47
CA ALA A 559 13.04 37.06 6.00
C ALA A 559 12.74 37.72 4.65
N THR A 560 12.04 37.00 3.75
CA THR A 560 11.63 37.51 2.44
C THR A 560 10.53 38.57 2.58
N LEU A 561 9.51 38.29 3.38
CA LEU A 561 8.40 39.21 3.64
C LEU A 561 8.86 40.44 4.44
N ASP A 562 9.76 40.25 5.40
CA ASP A 562 10.35 41.34 6.19
C ASP A 562 11.18 42.31 5.33
N GLY A 563 12.04 41.77 4.46
CA GLY A 563 12.83 42.57 3.52
C GLY A 563 11.94 43.41 2.59
N ALA A 564 10.84 42.82 2.09
CA ALA A 564 9.86 43.51 1.26
C ALA A 564 9.09 44.59 2.04
N TYR A 565 8.68 44.31 3.27
CA TYR A 565 7.96 45.24 4.15
C TYR A 565 8.81 46.46 4.50
N ASN A 566 10.06 46.26 4.91
CA ASN A 566 10.98 47.34 5.24
C ASN A 566 11.30 48.25 4.04
N ALA A 567 11.46 47.66 2.84
CA ALA A 567 11.63 48.43 1.61
C ALA A 567 10.38 49.25 1.24
N LEU A 568 9.19 48.67 1.43
CA LEU A 568 7.91 49.34 1.21
C LEU A 568 7.75 50.56 2.12
N ILE A 569 8.00 50.43 3.43
CA ILE A 569 7.93 51.54 4.40
C ILE A 569 8.86 52.69 3.98
N GLU A 570 10.13 52.38 3.66
CA GLU A 570 11.13 53.40 3.36
C GLU A 570 10.73 54.26 2.16
N ASP A 571 10.18 53.62 1.12
CA ASP A 571 9.79 54.31 -0.11
C ASP A 571 8.40 54.95 -0.06
N MET A 572 7.49 54.49 0.82
CA MET A 572 6.18 55.10 1.03
C MET A 572 6.22 56.41 1.83
N LYS A 573 7.36 56.77 2.46
CA LYS A 573 7.51 58.01 3.25
C LYS A 573 7.05 59.29 2.53
N GLY A 574 7.21 59.37 1.21
CA GLY A 574 6.75 60.52 0.42
C GLY A 574 5.22 60.67 0.38
N PHE A 575 4.50 59.56 0.34
CA PHE A 575 3.04 59.53 0.42
C PHE A 575 2.54 59.73 1.86
N GLN A 576 3.23 59.10 2.82
CA GLN A 576 2.95 59.25 4.25
C GLN A 576 3.08 60.72 4.69
N GLN A 577 4.16 61.41 4.33
CA GLN A 577 4.33 62.82 4.70
C GLN A 577 3.20 63.70 4.15
N GLN A 578 2.75 63.49 2.90
CA GLN A 578 1.62 64.24 2.36
C GLN A 578 0.30 63.86 3.07
N TRP A 579 0.12 62.60 3.45
CA TRP A 579 -1.05 62.17 4.23
C TRP A 579 -1.08 62.81 5.62
N ASP A 580 0.07 62.89 6.29
CA ASP A 580 0.22 63.53 7.61
C ASP A 580 0.00 65.05 7.54
N GLU A 581 0.38 65.70 6.42
CA GLU A 581 0.25 67.16 6.21
C GLU A 581 -1.13 67.60 5.68
N GLU A 582 -1.73 66.84 4.75
CA GLU A 582 -2.95 67.22 4.01
C GLU A 582 -4.16 66.32 4.32
N SER A 583 -3.99 65.19 5.02
CA SER A 583 -5.08 64.28 5.41
C SER A 583 -5.94 63.85 4.21
N TYR A 584 -7.26 63.70 4.38
CA TYR A 584 -8.20 63.33 3.31
C TYR A 584 -8.23 64.34 2.15
N TRP A 585 -7.79 65.59 2.33
CA TRP A 585 -7.65 66.56 1.24
C TRP A 585 -6.59 66.13 0.20
N SER A 586 -5.64 65.25 0.59
CA SER A 586 -4.69 64.65 -0.36
C SER A 586 -5.33 63.68 -1.36
N LEU A 587 -6.60 63.32 -1.19
CA LEU A 587 -7.36 62.50 -2.15
C LEU A 587 -7.92 63.32 -3.33
N GLY A 588 -7.96 64.65 -3.21
CA GLY A 588 -8.42 65.59 -4.23
C GLY A 588 -9.94 65.82 -4.25
N ASP A 589 -10.33 66.95 -4.87
CA ASP A 589 -11.70 67.50 -4.83
C ASP A 589 -12.80 66.47 -5.19
N GLY A 590 -12.53 65.56 -6.12
CA GLY A 590 -13.51 64.58 -6.61
C GLY A 590 -13.92 63.46 -5.64
N VAL A 591 -13.39 63.43 -4.41
CA VAL A 591 -13.86 62.57 -3.29
C VAL A 591 -14.82 63.31 -2.36
N ILE A 592 -14.78 64.64 -2.37
CA ILE A 592 -15.56 65.53 -1.50
C ILE A 592 -16.92 65.88 -2.14
N ASP A 593 -17.04 65.70 -3.45
CA ASP A 593 -18.29 65.78 -4.22
C ASP A 593 -18.71 64.37 -4.73
N GLY A 594 -19.37 63.58 -3.87
CA GLY A 594 -20.06 62.33 -4.27
C GLY A 594 -21.32 62.59 -5.12
N ALA A 595 -22.13 61.58 -5.50
CA ALA A 595 -23.47 61.81 -6.10
C ALA A 595 -24.43 60.60 -6.14
N GLN A 596 -25.74 60.90 -6.22
CA GLN A 596 -26.80 59.93 -6.48
C GLN A 596 -26.98 59.64 -7.98
N ALA A 597 -26.59 58.45 -8.44
CA ALA A 597 -27.00 57.91 -9.74
C ALA A 597 -26.87 56.38 -9.84
N TRP A 598 -25.89 55.81 -9.11
CA TRP A 598 -25.68 54.37 -8.99
C TRP A 598 -26.09 53.86 -7.62
N GLY A 599 -26.16 52.53 -7.45
CA GLY A 599 -26.53 51.89 -6.19
C GLY A 599 -25.69 52.40 -5.01
N ALA A 600 -26.34 52.59 -3.86
CA ALA A 600 -25.75 53.27 -2.70
C ALA A 600 -24.39 52.68 -2.27
N ASP A 601 -24.20 51.36 -2.40
CA ASP A 601 -22.96 50.65 -2.08
C ASP A 601 -21.73 51.11 -2.88
N ILE A 602 -21.90 51.56 -4.13
CA ILE A 602 -20.80 52.05 -4.98
C ILE A 602 -20.39 53.48 -4.59
N VAL A 603 -21.37 54.31 -4.23
CA VAL A 603 -21.13 55.68 -3.74
C VAL A 603 -20.47 55.62 -2.36
N ASP A 604 -20.92 54.70 -1.50
CA ASP A 604 -20.33 54.43 -0.19
C ASP A 604 -18.85 54.02 -0.27
N MET A 605 -18.46 53.15 -1.21
CA MET A 605 -17.05 52.79 -1.42
C MET A 605 -16.13 53.99 -1.73
N LEU A 606 -16.64 55.02 -2.40
CA LEU A 606 -15.86 56.21 -2.73
C LEU A 606 -15.85 57.24 -1.58
N SER A 607 -16.66 57.01 -0.54
CA SER A 607 -16.76 57.91 0.60
C SER A 607 -15.49 57.88 1.47
N PRO A 608 -15.18 58.99 2.16
CA PRO A 608 -14.19 58.99 3.23
C PRO A 608 -14.49 57.94 4.32
N SER A 609 -15.77 57.64 4.60
CA SER A 609 -16.19 56.66 5.62
C SER A 609 -15.74 55.23 5.29
N PHE A 610 -15.82 54.80 4.03
CA PHE A 610 -15.27 53.50 3.62
C PHE A 610 -13.79 53.35 3.99
N TRP A 611 -13.00 54.41 3.80
CA TRP A 611 -11.58 54.37 4.16
C TRP A 611 -11.37 54.31 5.68
N GLY A 612 -12.26 54.91 6.48
CA GLY A 612 -12.27 54.73 7.94
C GLY A 612 -12.63 53.31 8.39
N ASP A 613 -13.60 52.67 7.74
CA ASP A 613 -14.00 51.30 8.03
C ASP A 613 -12.97 50.27 7.56
N ALA A 614 -12.37 50.47 6.39
CA ALA A 614 -11.25 49.68 5.89
C ALA A 614 -10.00 49.83 6.76
N ALA A 615 -9.67 51.06 7.17
CA ALA A 615 -8.61 51.35 8.14
C ALA A 615 -8.81 50.57 9.44
N THR A 616 -10.01 50.67 10.01
CA THR A 616 -10.39 49.99 11.24
C THR A 616 -10.27 48.48 11.06
N THR A 617 -10.87 47.90 10.03
CA THR A 617 -10.84 46.46 9.74
C THR A 617 -9.42 45.92 9.57
N ILE A 618 -8.56 46.64 8.84
CA ILE A 618 -7.15 46.28 8.64
C ILE A 618 -6.37 46.37 9.96
N SER A 619 -6.56 47.42 10.77
CA SER A 619 -5.89 47.54 12.07
C SER A 619 -6.35 46.47 13.07
N ASP A 620 -7.64 46.11 13.01
CA ASP A 620 -8.25 45.05 13.79
C ASP A 620 -7.76 43.65 13.36
N LEU A 621 -7.47 43.46 12.08
CA LEU A 621 -6.79 42.28 11.54
C LEU A 621 -5.36 42.21 12.07
N SER A 622 -4.56 43.26 11.90
CA SER A 622 -3.16 43.30 12.31
C SER A 622 -2.97 43.14 13.83
N SER A 623 -3.88 43.72 14.62
CA SER A 623 -3.88 43.58 16.07
C SER A 623 -4.28 42.15 16.48
N SER A 624 -5.28 41.56 15.81
CA SER A 624 -5.68 40.18 16.06
C SER A 624 -4.62 39.16 15.61
N ALA A 625 -3.94 39.37 14.49
CA ALA A 625 -2.91 38.47 13.99
C ALA A 625 -1.67 38.46 14.92
N VAL A 626 -1.25 39.63 15.39
CA VAL A 626 -0.17 39.75 16.39
C VAL A 626 -0.58 39.13 17.74
N ASP A 627 -1.83 39.32 18.19
CA ASP A 627 -2.31 38.67 19.43
C ASP A 627 -2.39 37.13 19.27
N LYS A 628 -2.73 36.61 18.08
CA LYS A 628 -2.65 35.18 17.78
C LYS A 628 -1.21 34.68 17.78
N LEU A 629 -0.26 35.38 17.15
CA LEU A 629 1.15 35.02 17.17
C LEU A 629 1.67 34.95 18.62
N ALA A 630 1.35 35.93 19.47
CA ALA A 630 1.75 35.93 20.89
C ALA A 630 1.23 34.71 21.68
N ILE A 631 0.13 34.09 21.25
CA ILE A 631 -0.50 32.93 21.90
C ILE A 631 0.01 31.61 21.29
N TYR A 632 0.15 31.54 19.97
CA TYR A 632 0.39 30.29 19.23
C TYR A 632 1.83 30.11 18.74
N SER A 633 2.60 31.20 18.55
CA SER A 633 3.96 31.17 18.01
C SER A 633 4.82 32.29 18.60
N VAL A 634 5.30 32.08 19.83
CA VAL A 634 6.03 33.10 20.61
C VAL A 634 7.33 33.55 19.93
N ASP A 635 8.03 32.65 19.24
CA ASP A 635 9.29 32.98 18.58
C ASP A 635 9.07 33.84 17.31
N GLN A 636 8.09 33.49 16.48
CA GLN A 636 7.64 34.31 15.34
C GLN A 636 7.10 35.67 15.81
N PHE A 637 6.30 35.71 16.88
CA PHE A 637 5.88 36.96 17.53
C PHE A 637 7.08 37.82 17.93
N ASN A 638 8.09 37.24 18.60
CA ASN A 638 9.27 37.96 19.04
C ASN A 638 10.15 38.44 17.87
N SER A 639 10.19 37.72 16.76
CA SER A 639 10.95 38.08 15.56
C SER A 639 10.29 39.26 14.84
N ILE A 640 9.02 39.10 14.44
CA ILE A 640 8.23 40.16 13.79
C ILE A 640 8.14 41.41 14.68
N THR A 641 7.98 41.25 16.00
CA THR A 641 7.93 42.40 16.93
C THR A 641 9.22 43.21 16.95
N LYS A 642 10.40 42.58 16.79
CA LYS A 642 11.68 43.32 16.67
C LYS A 642 11.80 44.05 15.34
N ALA A 643 11.22 43.52 14.27
CA ALA A 643 11.24 44.15 12.96
C ALA A 643 10.32 45.37 12.87
N ILE A 644 9.15 45.34 13.53
CA ILE A 644 8.16 46.43 13.44
C ILE A 644 8.32 47.54 14.52
N LEU A 645 9.09 47.30 15.58
CA LEU A 645 9.27 48.27 16.69
C LEU A 645 10.68 48.90 16.70
N ASN A 646 10.74 50.19 16.99
CA ASN A 646 11.99 50.91 17.21
C ASN A 646 12.56 50.63 18.61
N GLU A 647 13.78 51.15 18.89
CA GLU A 647 14.47 51.01 20.18
C GLU A 647 13.67 51.51 21.41
N LYS A 648 12.58 52.27 21.20
CA LYS A 648 11.68 52.79 22.25
C LYS A 648 10.39 51.98 22.38
N GLY A 649 10.26 50.85 21.69
CA GLY A 649 9.05 50.01 21.70
C GLY A 649 7.86 50.61 20.95
N GLN A 650 8.07 51.62 20.12
CA GLN A 650 7.03 52.23 19.28
C GLN A 650 7.11 51.67 17.86
N LEU A 651 5.97 51.57 17.16
CA LEU A 651 5.94 51.19 15.74
C LEU A 651 6.87 52.11 14.93
N ILE A 652 7.72 51.52 14.08
CA ILE A 652 8.71 52.24 13.26
C ILE A 652 8.02 53.22 12.31
N ASN A 653 6.85 52.86 11.78
CA ASN A 653 5.95 53.74 11.05
C ASN A 653 4.54 53.68 11.66
N PRO A 654 3.95 54.80 12.12
CA PRO A 654 2.53 54.82 12.43
C PRO A 654 1.72 54.71 11.13
N THR A 655 0.73 53.83 11.13
CA THR A 655 -0.21 53.65 10.03
C THR A 655 -1.01 54.94 9.78
N TRP A 656 -1.35 55.23 8.52
CA TRP A 656 -2.32 56.26 8.13
C TRP A 656 -3.66 56.18 8.91
N VAL A 657 -4.02 54.97 9.36
CA VAL A 657 -5.18 54.65 10.21
C VAL A 657 -5.20 55.41 11.54
N LEU A 658 -4.04 55.64 12.17
CA LEU A 658 -3.98 56.00 13.61
C LEU A 658 -3.99 57.50 13.90
N ASP A 659 -3.58 58.36 12.95
CA ASP A 659 -3.45 59.80 13.20
C ASP A 659 -4.67 60.62 12.71
N THR A 660 -5.47 60.06 11.80
CA THR A 660 -6.51 60.81 11.07
C THR A 660 -7.93 60.69 11.64
N LEU A 661 -8.33 59.52 12.15
CA LEU A 661 -9.75 59.21 12.40
C LEU A 661 -10.34 59.79 13.70
N GLY A 662 -9.51 60.37 14.58
CA GLY A 662 -9.95 60.82 15.92
C GLY A 662 -10.50 62.24 16.04
N ARG A 663 -10.58 63.05 14.96
CA ARG A 663 -10.84 64.50 15.10
C ARG A 663 -11.92 65.16 14.23
N GLU A 664 -12.18 64.75 12.98
CA GLU A 664 -13.04 65.56 12.07
C GLU A 664 -14.06 64.76 11.20
N PHE A 665 -14.29 63.48 11.49
CA PHE A 665 -15.10 62.62 10.60
C PHE A 665 -16.62 62.67 10.82
N GLU A 666 -17.10 62.89 12.06
CA GLU A 666 -18.54 62.95 12.36
C GLU A 666 -19.24 64.18 11.74
N SER A 667 -18.49 65.23 11.37
CA SER A 667 -19.03 66.50 10.87
C SER A 667 -19.34 66.54 9.36
N PHE A 668 -19.06 65.47 8.60
CA PHE A 668 -19.12 65.48 7.14
C PHE A 668 -20.41 64.92 6.52
N GLN A 669 -21.44 64.59 7.32
CA GLN A 669 -22.66 63.92 6.84
C GLN A 669 -23.63 64.79 6.00
N ASP A 670 -23.42 66.11 5.89
CA ASP A 670 -24.47 67.06 5.43
C ASP A 670 -24.24 67.77 4.07
N SER A 671 -23.14 67.53 3.34
CA SER A 671 -22.90 68.18 2.04
C SER A 671 -23.50 67.40 0.86
N VAL A 672 -24.37 68.07 0.08
CA VAL A 672 -25.06 67.54 -1.10
C VAL A 672 -24.09 67.33 -2.27
N PHE A 673 -24.43 66.39 -3.15
CA PHE A 673 -23.50 65.55 -3.89
C PHE A 673 -23.95 65.41 -5.38
N GLU A 674 -23.18 65.97 -6.34
CA GLU A 674 -23.26 65.78 -7.81
C GLU A 674 -21.81 65.69 -8.41
N SER A 675 -21.41 64.83 -9.37
CA SER A 675 -22.08 63.80 -10.20
C SER A 675 -21.21 62.52 -10.38
N VAL A 676 -21.69 61.47 -11.08
CA VAL A 676 -21.05 60.12 -11.13
C VAL A 676 -20.38 59.72 -12.45
N ASP A 677 -20.71 60.33 -13.60
CA ASP A 677 -20.32 59.82 -14.92
C ASP A 677 -18.81 59.75 -15.17
N GLU A 678 -18.03 60.73 -14.67
CA GLU A 678 -16.56 60.73 -14.79
C GLU A 678 -15.89 59.59 -14.01
N ALA A 679 -16.49 59.13 -12.90
CA ALA A 679 -15.95 58.04 -12.10
C ALA A 679 -16.07 56.71 -12.85
N ILE A 680 -17.22 56.50 -13.52
CA ILE A 680 -17.46 55.34 -14.38
C ILE A 680 -16.52 55.37 -15.57
N GLU A 681 -16.28 56.55 -16.16
CA GLU A 681 -15.35 56.70 -17.27
C GLU A 681 -13.91 56.34 -16.85
N ASP A 682 -13.43 56.84 -15.69
CA ASP A 682 -12.10 56.51 -15.14
C ASP A 682 -11.94 54.99 -14.89
N VAL A 683 -12.94 54.32 -14.27
CA VAL A 683 -12.87 52.86 -14.04
C VAL A 683 -13.02 52.08 -15.35
N SER A 684 -13.94 52.45 -16.23
CA SER A 684 -14.16 51.76 -17.51
C SER A 684 -12.95 51.88 -18.45
N LYS A 685 -12.22 53.00 -18.40
CA LYS A 685 -10.93 53.18 -19.10
C LYS A 685 -9.86 52.21 -18.60
N LEU A 686 -9.75 51.98 -17.29
CA LEU A 686 -8.79 51.03 -16.70
C LEU A 686 -9.10 49.55 -17.01
N TYR A 687 -10.33 49.24 -17.41
CA TYR A 687 -10.80 47.87 -17.69
C TYR A 687 -11.27 47.67 -19.16
N ALA A 688 -10.96 48.61 -20.06
CA ALA A 688 -11.14 48.52 -21.51
C ALA A 688 -12.57 48.16 -22.01
N GLU A 689 -13.59 48.86 -21.50
CA GLU A 689 -14.99 48.83 -22.02
C GLU A 689 -15.63 47.44 -22.18
N SER A 690 -15.38 46.51 -21.26
CA SER A 690 -16.08 45.21 -21.26
C SER A 690 -17.40 45.26 -20.47
N GLN A 691 -18.47 44.64 -21.00
CA GLN A 691 -19.79 44.59 -20.37
C GLN A 691 -19.82 43.88 -19.00
N ASP A 692 -18.82 43.06 -18.68
CA ASP A 692 -18.74 42.31 -17.41
C ASP A 692 -18.16 43.14 -16.24
N VAL A 693 -17.46 44.24 -16.55
CA VAL A 693 -16.74 45.06 -15.55
C VAL A 693 -17.70 45.70 -14.58
N VAL A 694 -18.79 46.30 -15.08
CA VAL A 694 -19.83 46.94 -14.25
C VAL A 694 -20.40 45.97 -13.21
N ARG A 695 -20.78 44.76 -13.65
CA ARG A 695 -21.29 43.69 -12.79
C ARG A 695 -20.28 43.29 -11.71
N LYS A 696 -18.99 43.18 -12.05
CA LYS A 696 -17.93 42.85 -11.11
C LYS A 696 -17.71 43.95 -10.07
N LEU A 697 -17.77 45.22 -10.47
CA LEU A 697 -17.67 46.38 -9.57
C LEU A 697 -18.87 46.45 -8.60
N GLU A 698 -20.09 46.25 -9.09
CA GLU A 698 -21.31 46.15 -8.25
C GLU A 698 -21.21 45.00 -7.22
N CYS A 699 -20.68 43.85 -7.64
CA CYS A 699 -20.48 42.71 -6.76
C CYS A 699 -19.40 42.97 -5.69
N ILE A 700 -18.27 43.58 -6.07
CA ILE A 700 -17.23 44.02 -5.12
C ILE A 700 -17.80 45.04 -4.12
N ALA A 701 -18.60 45.99 -4.58
CA ALA A 701 -19.21 47.01 -3.71
C ALA A 701 -20.19 46.39 -2.71
N LYS A 702 -21.12 45.55 -3.19
CA LYS A 702 -22.08 44.80 -2.37
C LYS A 702 -21.39 43.97 -1.28
N HIS A 703 -20.25 43.35 -1.58
CA HIS A 703 -19.54 42.43 -0.68
C HIS A 703 -18.25 43.01 -0.07
N ARG A 704 -18.04 44.33 -0.14
CA ARG A 704 -16.81 45.03 0.28
C ARG A 704 -16.30 44.62 1.66
N GLN A 705 -17.18 44.54 2.65
CA GLN A 705 -16.84 44.14 4.01
C GLN A 705 -16.40 42.67 4.10
N ALA A 706 -17.05 41.76 3.36
CA ALA A 706 -16.66 40.35 3.33
C ALA A 706 -15.29 40.14 2.68
N ILE A 707 -14.91 40.96 1.70
CA ILE A 707 -13.58 40.97 1.08
C ILE A 707 -12.52 41.46 2.09
N LEU A 708 -12.80 42.57 2.80
CA LEU A 708 -11.89 43.13 3.81
C LEU A 708 -11.70 42.19 5.03
N GLU A 709 -12.74 41.44 5.41
CA GLU A 709 -12.66 40.46 6.51
C GLU A 709 -12.02 39.12 6.12
N LEU A 710 -11.89 38.80 4.83
CA LEU A 710 -11.40 37.49 4.37
C LEU A 710 -10.00 37.11 4.91
N PRO A 711 -8.98 38.00 4.96
CA PRO A 711 -7.72 37.67 5.63
C PRO A 711 -7.91 37.35 7.12
N GLN A 712 -8.87 38.00 7.80
CA GLN A 712 -9.15 37.71 9.20
C GLN A 712 -9.75 36.30 9.36
N ARG A 713 -10.66 35.87 8.48
CA ARG A 713 -11.22 34.51 8.46
C ARG A 713 -10.12 33.45 8.33
N ILE A 714 -9.15 33.66 7.44
CA ILE A 714 -7.98 32.79 7.30
C ILE A 714 -7.10 32.81 8.55
N SER A 715 -6.81 33.97 9.13
CA SER A 715 -6.04 34.06 10.40
C SER A 715 -6.72 33.31 11.55
N ASN A 716 -8.06 33.29 11.59
CA ASN A 716 -8.87 32.59 12.59
C ASN A 716 -8.86 31.06 12.41
N GLY A 717 -8.35 30.53 11.28
CA GLY A 717 -8.53 29.12 10.92
C GLY A 717 -9.99 28.77 10.62
N ASP A 718 -10.82 29.74 10.23
CA ASP A 718 -12.26 29.57 10.02
C ASP A 718 -12.55 29.09 8.59
N VAL A 719 -12.12 27.85 8.32
CA VAL A 719 -12.18 27.19 7.00
C VAL A 719 -13.57 27.25 6.39
N ASP A 720 -14.61 26.92 7.18
CA ASP A 720 -16.00 26.94 6.74
C ASP A 720 -16.40 28.32 6.17
N ALA A 721 -15.86 29.42 6.71
CA ALA A 721 -16.13 30.77 6.25
C ALA A 721 -15.39 31.11 4.94
N VAL A 722 -14.19 30.56 4.74
CA VAL A 722 -13.43 30.69 3.48
C VAL A 722 -14.10 29.90 2.35
N GLU A 723 -14.48 28.65 2.61
CA GLU A 723 -15.26 27.82 1.68
C GLU A 723 -16.60 28.47 1.35
N THR A 724 -17.30 29.03 2.36
CA THR A 724 -18.55 29.78 2.15
C THR A 724 -18.33 31.03 1.29
N PHE A 725 -17.26 31.80 1.53
CA PHE A 725 -16.92 32.95 0.70
C PHE A 725 -16.69 32.55 -0.76
N VAL A 726 -16.01 31.43 -1.02
CA VAL A 726 -15.81 30.90 -2.39
C VAL A 726 -17.15 30.42 -2.99
N ASP A 727 -17.97 29.71 -2.22
CA ASP A 727 -19.28 29.19 -2.63
C ASP A 727 -20.32 30.30 -2.91
N THR A 728 -20.17 31.50 -2.32
CA THR A 728 -21.15 32.59 -2.45
C THR A 728 -20.59 33.85 -3.10
N VAL A 729 -19.64 34.54 -2.45
CA VAL A 729 -19.16 35.87 -2.89
C VAL A 729 -18.31 35.74 -4.16
N LEU A 730 -17.35 34.81 -4.17
CA LEU A 730 -16.52 34.59 -5.35
C LEU A 730 -17.34 34.01 -6.49
N MET A 731 -18.28 33.09 -6.21
CA MET A 731 -19.19 32.55 -7.22
C MET A 731 -20.09 33.62 -7.86
N GLU A 732 -20.51 34.65 -7.11
CA GLU A 732 -21.25 35.79 -7.67
C GLU A 732 -20.32 36.73 -8.46
N LEU A 733 -19.07 36.91 -8.03
CA LEU A 733 -18.11 37.81 -8.66
C LEU A 733 -17.50 37.23 -9.96
N ASP A 734 -16.85 36.07 -9.85
CA ASP A 734 -16.11 35.39 -10.90
C ASP A 734 -16.30 33.85 -10.76
N PRO A 735 -17.32 33.27 -11.41
CA PRO A 735 -17.62 31.85 -11.32
C PRO A 735 -16.44 30.96 -11.75
N ASP A 736 -15.68 31.38 -12.76
CA ASP A 736 -14.55 30.60 -13.29
C ASP A 736 -13.42 30.53 -12.27
N TRP A 737 -13.11 31.63 -11.57
CA TRP A 737 -12.16 31.63 -10.45
C TRP A 737 -12.65 30.80 -9.26
N ALA A 738 -13.95 30.83 -8.96
CA ALA A 738 -14.50 29.98 -7.90
C ALA A 738 -14.38 28.48 -8.24
N GLN A 739 -14.63 28.08 -9.49
CA GLN A 739 -14.45 26.70 -9.93
C GLN A 739 -12.96 26.29 -10.03
N GLU A 740 -12.08 27.21 -10.44
CA GLU A 740 -10.63 27.00 -10.43
C GLU A 740 -10.15 26.61 -9.03
N ILE A 741 -10.50 27.38 -7.99
CA ILE A 741 -10.13 27.08 -6.60
C ILE A 741 -10.71 25.73 -6.15
N LYS A 742 -12.00 25.50 -6.38
CA LYS A 742 -12.72 24.29 -5.93
C LYS A 742 -12.25 22.99 -6.57
N SER A 743 -11.57 23.06 -7.73
CA SER A 743 -11.01 21.90 -8.42
C SER A 743 -9.47 21.87 -8.41
N HIS A 744 -8.83 22.80 -7.68
CA HIS A 744 -7.38 22.96 -7.73
C HIS A 744 -6.64 21.84 -6.99
N GLU A 745 -5.67 21.21 -7.66
CA GLU A 745 -4.83 20.15 -7.09
C GLU A 745 -4.07 20.55 -5.81
N GLN A 746 -3.74 21.83 -5.67
CA GLN A 746 -3.04 22.38 -4.49
C GLN A 746 -3.97 22.81 -3.34
N PHE A 747 -5.29 22.82 -3.50
CA PHE A 747 -6.19 23.25 -2.41
C PHE A 747 -6.03 22.40 -1.12
N PRO A 748 -5.91 21.06 -1.18
CA PRO A 748 -5.55 20.22 -0.04
C PRO A 748 -4.22 20.57 0.66
N ASN A 749 -3.25 21.10 -0.10
CA ASN A 749 -1.96 21.56 0.43
C ASN A 749 -2.09 22.96 1.03
N ALA A 750 -2.90 23.84 0.44
CA ALA A 750 -3.28 25.13 1.03
C ALA A 750 -3.99 24.93 2.37
N MET A 751 -4.84 23.91 2.49
CA MET A 751 -5.48 23.53 3.76
C MET A 751 -4.48 23.12 4.85
N ALA A 752 -3.39 22.43 4.48
CA ALA A 752 -2.33 22.10 5.44
C ALA A 752 -1.62 23.37 5.97
N ILE A 753 -1.45 24.38 5.12
CA ILE A 753 -0.85 25.68 5.46
C ILE A 753 -1.82 26.54 6.29
N ILE A 754 -3.10 26.63 5.90
CA ILE A 754 -4.12 27.43 6.61
C ILE A 754 -4.38 26.88 8.02
N GLU A 755 -4.29 25.56 8.23
CA GLU A 755 -4.38 24.97 9.56
C GLU A 755 -3.08 25.07 10.37
N ASP A 756 -1.91 25.22 9.75
CA ASP A 756 -0.64 25.40 10.47
C ASP A 756 -0.54 26.80 11.08
N HIS A 757 -0.24 26.87 12.38
CA HIS A 757 -0.33 28.12 13.15
C HIS A 757 0.81 29.08 12.81
N ASP A 758 2.04 28.58 12.80
CA ASP A 758 3.24 29.38 12.59
C ASP A 758 3.23 29.98 11.18
N THR A 759 2.88 29.17 10.17
CA THR A 759 2.95 29.56 8.76
C THR A 759 1.93 30.64 8.38
N ILE A 760 0.62 30.37 8.56
CA ILE A 760 -0.41 31.27 8.04
C ILE A 760 -0.51 32.58 8.82
N LEU A 761 -0.19 32.56 10.12
CA LEU A 761 -0.22 33.77 10.95
C LEU A 761 0.90 34.73 10.56
N THR A 762 2.10 34.23 10.26
CA THR A 762 3.20 35.06 9.74
C THR A 762 2.84 35.67 8.39
N TYR A 763 2.28 34.89 7.45
CA TYR A 763 1.81 35.41 6.16
C TYR A 763 0.79 36.55 6.31
N VAL A 764 -0.29 36.31 7.06
CA VAL A 764 -1.38 37.27 7.21
C VAL A 764 -0.93 38.50 8.01
N THR A 765 0.01 38.34 8.95
CA THR A 765 0.60 39.48 9.68
C THR A 765 1.40 40.38 8.75
N TYR A 766 2.28 39.83 7.90
CA TYR A 766 3.02 40.65 6.93
C TYR A 766 2.09 41.28 5.87
N LEU A 767 1.09 40.55 5.38
CA LEU A 767 0.06 41.11 4.49
C LEU A 767 -0.64 42.32 5.15
N SER A 768 -1.08 42.18 6.40
CA SER A 768 -1.79 43.26 7.10
C SER A 768 -0.88 44.46 7.37
N LEU A 769 0.37 44.23 7.77
CA LEU A 769 1.40 45.26 7.94
C LEU A 769 1.72 46.00 6.63
N MET A 770 1.81 45.29 5.49
CA MET A 770 2.04 45.89 4.19
C MET A 770 0.86 46.76 3.73
N LEU A 771 -0.39 46.31 3.93
CA LEU A 771 -1.59 47.11 3.65
C LEU A 771 -1.68 48.35 4.54
N GLU A 772 -1.29 48.24 5.81
CA GLU A 772 -1.19 49.37 6.76
C GLU A 772 -0.11 50.41 6.38
N ALA A 773 0.97 49.98 5.72
CA ALA A 773 2.09 50.83 5.34
C ALA A 773 1.83 51.68 4.07
N ILE A 774 0.70 51.48 3.39
CA ILE A 774 0.34 52.18 2.15
C ILE A 774 -0.80 53.17 2.44
N PRO A 775 -0.55 54.49 2.42
CA PRO A 775 -1.60 55.48 2.70
C PRO A 775 -2.64 55.57 1.56
N PRO A 776 -3.89 55.99 1.83
CA PRO A 776 -4.96 56.03 0.82
C PRO A 776 -4.63 56.89 -0.41
N ASN A 777 -3.91 58.00 -0.21
CA ASN A 777 -3.47 58.87 -1.31
C ASN A 777 -2.57 58.17 -2.34
N PHE A 778 -1.88 57.07 -2.00
CA PHE A 778 -1.15 56.25 -2.98
C PHE A 778 -2.11 55.63 -4.01
N TYR A 779 -3.20 55.02 -3.52
CA TYR A 779 -4.20 54.37 -4.37
C TYR A 779 -4.93 55.38 -5.26
N PHE A 780 -5.21 56.60 -4.77
CA PHE A 780 -5.81 57.68 -5.57
C PHE A 780 -4.82 58.33 -6.55
N TYR A 781 -3.54 58.49 -6.18
CA TYR A 781 -2.52 59.08 -7.06
C TYR A 781 -2.26 58.22 -8.31
N TYR A 782 -2.34 56.89 -8.17
CA TYR A 782 -2.19 55.95 -9.28
C TYR A 782 -3.52 55.54 -9.93
N GLY A 783 -4.58 55.30 -9.15
CA GLY A 783 -5.87 54.79 -9.64
C GLY A 783 -6.98 55.83 -9.83
N GLY A 784 -6.81 57.08 -9.38
CA GLY A 784 -7.91 58.05 -9.32
C GLY A 784 -9.09 57.51 -8.51
N LYS A 785 -10.33 57.74 -8.97
CA LYS A 785 -11.54 57.16 -8.36
C LYS A 785 -11.59 55.63 -8.43
N ALA A 786 -10.73 54.97 -9.23
CA ALA A 786 -10.60 53.51 -9.24
C ALA A 786 -9.73 52.95 -8.10
N GLY A 787 -9.01 53.79 -7.35
CA GLY A 787 -8.08 53.36 -6.29
C GLY A 787 -8.72 52.44 -5.24
N THR A 788 -9.96 52.72 -4.85
CA THR A 788 -10.74 51.89 -3.91
C THR A 788 -11.01 50.48 -4.44
N TYR A 789 -11.22 50.31 -5.74
CA TYR A 789 -11.43 49.00 -6.35
C TYR A 789 -10.12 48.23 -6.45
N LEU A 790 -9.02 48.92 -6.77
CA LEU A 790 -7.69 48.30 -6.87
C LEU A 790 -7.19 47.75 -5.54
N ILE A 791 -7.49 48.38 -4.39
CA ILE A 791 -7.16 47.81 -3.07
C ILE A 791 -8.00 46.57 -2.74
N LEU A 792 -9.30 46.55 -3.05
CA LEU A 792 -10.15 45.38 -2.83
C LEU A 792 -9.78 44.22 -3.76
N GLU A 793 -9.49 44.49 -5.04
CA GLU A 793 -9.00 43.49 -5.99
C GLU A 793 -7.62 42.96 -5.60
N LEU A 794 -6.74 43.81 -5.06
CA LEU A 794 -5.45 43.39 -4.50
C LEU A 794 -5.62 42.42 -3.34
N ILE A 795 -6.41 42.80 -2.32
CA ILE A 795 -6.68 41.96 -1.14
C ILE A 795 -7.27 40.63 -1.60
N LEU A 796 -8.30 40.66 -2.46
CA LEU A 796 -8.92 39.46 -3.00
C LEU A 796 -7.92 38.56 -3.74
N THR A 797 -7.07 39.13 -4.61
CA THR A 797 -6.11 38.36 -5.41
C THR A 797 -5.02 37.73 -4.55
N VAL A 798 -4.43 38.47 -3.62
CA VAL A 798 -3.37 37.95 -2.74
C VAL A 798 -3.93 36.91 -1.77
N VAL A 799 -5.12 37.13 -1.22
CA VAL A 799 -5.72 36.22 -0.25
C VAL A 799 -6.22 34.93 -0.89
N LEU A 800 -6.85 35.00 -2.07
CA LEU A 800 -7.27 33.80 -2.81
C LEU A 800 -6.08 33.04 -3.42
N ALA A 801 -4.94 33.69 -3.65
CA ALA A 801 -3.71 33.01 -4.09
C ALA A 801 -3.24 31.94 -3.10
N ILE A 802 -3.52 32.11 -1.80
CA ILE A 802 -3.24 31.11 -0.76
C ILE A 802 -3.95 29.78 -1.10
N CYS A 803 -5.20 29.84 -1.60
CA CYS A 803 -6.01 28.66 -1.90
C CYS A 803 -5.45 27.81 -3.07
N THR A 804 -4.64 28.39 -3.96
CA THR A 804 -3.94 27.68 -5.04
C THR A 804 -2.43 27.56 -4.82
N LEU A 805 -1.92 28.02 -3.66
CA LEU A 805 -0.49 28.20 -3.36
C LEU A 805 0.26 28.94 -4.49
N GLY A 806 -0.32 30.04 -4.97
CA GLY A 806 0.24 30.90 -6.03
C GLY A 806 0.10 30.36 -7.45
N THR A 807 -0.31 29.10 -7.62
CA THR A 807 -0.52 28.49 -8.94
C THR A 807 -1.61 29.24 -9.71
N GLY A 808 -1.36 29.57 -10.99
CA GLY A 808 -2.28 30.29 -11.87
C GLY A 808 -2.38 31.81 -11.64
N VAL A 809 -1.84 32.34 -10.54
CA VAL A 809 -2.10 33.72 -10.09
C VAL A 809 -1.32 34.79 -10.88
N ALA A 810 -0.20 34.42 -11.52
CA ALA A 810 0.70 35.36 -12.19
C ALA A 810 0.02 36.29 -13.22
N ALA A 811 -0.97 35.80 -13.98
CA ALA A 811 -1.69 36.60 -14.96
C ALA A 811 -2.62 37.65 -14.32
N ARG A 812 -3.25 37.31 -13.19
CA ARG A 812 -4.09 38.24 -12.40
C ARG A 812 -3.21 39.35 -11.81
N ILE A 813 -2.07 39.00 -11.23
CA ILE A 813 -1.12 39.96 -10.65
C ILE A 813 -0.52 40.88 -11.73
N ALA A 814 -0.06 40.34 -12.86
CA ALA A 814 0.46 41.15 -13.96
C ALA A 814 -0.58 42.15 -14.49
N THR A 815 -1.86 41.76 -14.54
CA THR A 815 -2.97 42.62 -14.93
C THR A 815 -3.23 43.73 -13.89
N LEU A 816 -3.25 43.38 -12.61
CA LEU A 816 -3.40 44.34 -11.50
C LEU A 816 -2.25 45.35 -11.47
N VAL A 817 -1.00 44.87 -11.56
CA VAL A 817 0.21 45.71 -11.64
C VAL A 817 0.17 46.65 -12.85
N ALA A 818 -0.29 46.18 -14.01
CA ALA A 818 -0.47 47.02 -15.19
C ALA A 818 -1.50 48.15 -14.98
N ARG A 819 -2.58 47.91 -14.22
CA ARG A 819 -3.56 48.95 -13.87
C ARG A 819 -2.94 50.02 -12.96
N PHE A 820 -2.18 49.62 -11.93
CA PHE A 820 -1.43 50.56 -11.08
C PHE A 820 -0.38 51.36 -11.86
N ALA A 821 0.32 50.75 -12.82
CA ALA A 821 1.32 51.42 -13.63
C ALA A 821 0.74 52.34 -14.73
N GLY A 822 -0.46 52.04 -15.23
CA GLY A 822 -1.10 52.73 -16.36
C GLY A 822 -2.07 53.86 -15.99
N GLY A 823 -2.45 54.01 -14.72
CA GLY A 823 -3.44 54.99 -14.30
C GLY A 823 -2.97 56.46 -14.31
N ALA A 824 -3.93 57.38 -14.34
CA ALA A 824 -3.68 58.80 -14.56
C ALA A 824 -3.24 59.52 -13.27
N LYS A 825 -2.00 60.04 -13.26
CA LYS A 825 -1.43 60.82 -12.15
C LYS A 825 -2.20 62.13 -11.94
N LYS A 826 -3.12 62.18 -10.98
CA LYS A 826 -3.91 63.38 -10.65
C LYS A 826 -3.27 64.14 -9.46
N VAL A 827 -2.87 65.40 -9.73
CA VAL A 827 -2.40 66.44 -8.77
C VAL A 827 -0.95 66.24 -8.21
N LYS A 828 -0.41 67.32 -7.60
CA LYS A 828 0.98 67.59 -7.09
C LYS A 828 1.99 66.43 -7.16
N GLY A 829 3.12 66.64 -7.83
CA GLY A 829 4.20 65.64 -7.95
C GLY A 829 4.87 65.28 -6.61
N ILE A 830 4.64 64.06 -6.14
CA ILE A 830 5.24 63.48 -4.93
C ILE A 830 6.67 63.01 -5.22
N ARG A 831 7.60 63.28 -4.30
CA ARG A 831 9.00 62.83 -4.43
C ARG A 831 9.06 61.30 -4.36
N ASN A 832 9.90 60.70 -5.21
CA ASN A 832 10.13 59.25 -5.28
C ASN A 832 8.88 58.39 -5.59
N ALA A 833 7.76 58.96 -6.05
CA ALA A 833 6.53 58.20 -6.29
C ALA A 833 6.72 56.94 -7.16
N ALA A 834 7.51 57.03 -8.23
CA ALA A 834 7.83 55.87 -9.08
C ALA A 834 8.61 54.76 -8.36
N LYS A 835 9.42 55.11 -7.35
CA LYS A 835 10.12 54.14 -6.50
C LYS A 835 9.18 53.50 -5.49
N ALA A 836 8.24 54.27 -4.93
CA ALA A 836 7.17 53.75 -4.08
C ALA A 836 6.28 52.74 -4.83
N LEU A 837 5.92 53.03 -6.09
CA LEU A 837 5.20 52.07 -6.95
C LEU A 837 6.01 50.79 -7.20
N ASP A 838 7.30 50.91 -7.53
CA ASP A 838 8.19 49.76 -7.73
C ASP A 838 8.31 48.90 -6.45
N SER A 839 8.48 49.52 -5.28
CA SER A 839 8.52 48.82 -3.98
C SER A 839 7.15 48.23 -3.57
N PHE A 840 6.03 48.86 -3.94
CA PHE A 840 4.68 48.27 -3.82
C PHE A 840 4.51 47.03 -4.68
N ILE A 841 4.85 47.11 -5.98
CA ILE A 841 4.79 45.97 -6.90
C ILE A 841 5.63 44.81 -6.36
N LYS A 842 6.87 45.09 -5.92
CA LYS A 842 7.75 44.08 -5.32
C LYS A 842 7.22 43.48 -4.03
N ALA A 843 6.52 44.25 -3.18
CA ALA A 843 5.89 43.71 -1.98
C ALA A 843 4.76 42.73 -2.33
N VAL A 844 3.92 43.07 -3.31
CA VAL A 844 2.86 42.20 -3.83
C VAL A 844 3.45 40.95 -4.52
N GLU A 845 4.48 41.10 -5.34
CA GLU A 845 5.21 39.97 -5.94
C GLU A 845 5.84 39.08 -4.86
N SER A 846 6.43 39.64 -3.81
CA SER A 846 7.01 38.87 -2.70
C SER A 846 5.96 38.04 -1.97
N LEU A 847 4.78 38.63 -1.67
CA LEU A 847 3.64 37.92 -1.08
C LEU A 847 3.14 36.75 -1.94
N ILE A 848 3.34 36.79 -3.26
CA ILE A 848 2.95 35.69 -4.16
C ILE A 848 4.08 34.67 -4.33
N ASN A 849 5.33 35.13 -4.43
CA ASN A 849 6.50 34.26 -4.63
C ASN A 849 6.70 33.28 -3.47
N VAL A 850 6.52 33.72 -2.21
CA VAL A 850 6.65 32.85 -1.02
C VAL A 850 5.60 31.74 -0.95
N LEU A 851 4.52 31.80 -1.76
CA LEU A 851 3.55 30.71 -1.83
C LEU A 851 4.15 29.46 -2.49
N SER A 852 5.22 29.60 -3.28
CA SER A 852 5.99 28.47 -3.79
C SER A 852 6.79 27.75 -2.69
N ASP A 853 7.36 28.51 -1.75
CA ASP A 853 7.98 27.96 -0.53
C ASP A 853 6.93 27.27 0.35
N TYR A 854 5.71 27.83 0.44
CA TYR A 854 4.58 27.17 1.12
C TYR A 854 4.13 25.87 0.42
N GLN A 855 4.32 25.74 -0.90
CA GLN A 855 4.10 24.48 -1.61
C GLN A 855 5.16 23.42 -1.25
N GLU A 856 6.41 23.80 -0.95
CA GLU A 856 7.37 22.87 -0.36
C GLU A 856 7.02 22.55 1.10
N LEU A 857 6.68 23.57 1.89
CA LEU A 857 6.33 23.44 3.30
C LEU A 857 5.13 22.50 3.51
N ALA A 858 4.09 22.59 2.68
CA ALA A 858 2.94 21.68 2.71
C ALA A 858 3.37 20.20 2.55
N LYS A 859 4.33 19.91 1.67
CA LYS A 859 4.89 18.55 1.47
C LYS A 859 5.68 18.05 2.70
N LYS A 860 6.12 18.94 3.58
CA LYS A 860 6.71 18.60 4.90
C LYS A 860 5.62 18.43 5.96
N LEU A 861 4.64 19.34 6.01
CA LEU A 861 3.53 19.31 6.97
C LEU A 861 2.71 18.02 6.91
N VAL A 862 2.46 17.45 5.72
CA VAL A 862 1.75 16.16 5.55
C VAL A 862 2.51 14.94 6.10
N LYS A 863 3.76 15.11 6.56
CA LYS A 863 4.57 14.08 7.21
C LYS A 863 4.57 14.16 8.74
N ARG A 864 3.92 15.18 9.33
CA ARG A 864 3.64 15.25 10.77
C ARG A 864 2.69 14.12 11.20
N PRO A 865 2.71 13.68 12.47
CA PRO A 865 1.81 12.64 12.95
C PRO A 865 0.36 13.14 13.04
N LEU A 866 -0.56 12.46 12.36
CA LEU A 866 -2.01 12.72 12.41
C LEU A 866 -2.75 11.79 13.41
N GLY A 867 -2.01 11.00 14.19
CA GLY A 867 -2.55 10.08 15.20
C GLY A 867 -2.85 8.67 14.67
N LYS A 868 -3.63 7.91 15.45
CA LYS A 868 -3.94 6.50 15.20
C LYS A 868 -5.41 6.16 15.42
N PHE A 869 -5.94 5.27 14.61
CA PHE A 869 -7.33 4.85 14.61
C PHE A 869 -7.45 3.37 14.24
N LYS A 870 -8.56 2.74 14.64
CA LYS A 870 -8.80 1.31 14.47
C LYS A 870 -10.13 1.08 13.76
N GLY A 871 -10.19 0.05 12.93
CA GLY A 871 -11.40 -0.33 12.21
C GLY A 871 -11.46 -1.83 11.95
N LYS A 872 -12.57 -2.25 11.36
CA LYS A 872 -12.78 -3.63 10.90
C LYS A 872 -12.32 -3.77 9.45
N PRO A 873 -11.77 -4.93 9.05
CA PRO A 873 -11.54 -5.23 7.64
C PRO A 873 -12.84 -5.23 6.83
N VAL A 874 -12.72 -5.18 5.49
CA VAL A 874 -13.83 -5.11 4.53
C VAL A 874 -14.66 -3.83 4.73
N THR A 875 -14.00 -2.72 5.04
CA THR A 875 -14.63 -1.40 5.21
C THR A 875 -13.72 -0.25 4.77
N THR A 876 -14.31 0.95 4.66
CA THR A 876 -13.55 2.20 4.60
C THR A 876 -13.32 2.73 6.02
N MET A 877 -12.06 2.99 6.38
CA MET A 877 -11.66 3.63 7.64
C MET A 877 -11.37 5.12 7.40
N THR A 878 -12.27 5.99 7.87
CA THR A 878 -12.15 7.45 7.71
C THR A 878 -11.48 8.10 8.93
N SER A 879 -10.32 8.75 8.72
CA SER A 879 -9.74 9.73 9.64
C SER A 879 -10.24 11.14 9.29
N LYS A 880 -10.57 11.94 10.30
CA LYS A 880 -11.01 13.34 10.14
C LYS A 880 -10.14 14.27 10.97
N LYS A 881 -9.41 15.18 10.32
CA LYS A 881 -8.69 16.27 11.00
C LYS A 881 -9.66 17.43 11.22
N LYS A 882 -9.79 17.92 12.46
CA LYS A 882 -10.67 19.06 12.76
C LYS A 882 -9.90 20.36 12.61
N ALA A 883 -10.51 21.33 11.91
CA ALA A 883 -10.02 22.69 11.85
C ALA A 883 -9.85 23.28 13.26
N VAL A 884 -8.69 23.90 13.50
CA VAL A 884 -8.37 24.54 14.77
C VAL A 884 -8.82 26.00 14.70
N LYS A 885 -9.98 26.31 15.29
CA LYS A 885 -10.43 27.69 15.46
C LYS A 885 -9.49 28.42 16.43
N ARG A 886 -9.03 29.60 16.04
CA ARG A 886 -8.04 30.41 16.76
C ARG A 886 -8.68 31.61 17.43
N ASP A 887 -8.80 31.55 18.76
CA ASP A 887 -9.25 32.65 19.58
C ASP A 887 -8.06 33.54 19.98
N ALA A 888 -8.21 34.85 19.85
CA ALA A 888 -7.23 35.82 20.32
C ALA A 888 -7.71 36.46 21.63
N SER A 889 -6.83 36.52 22.63
CA SER A 889 -7.03 37.30 23.85
C SER A 889 -6.09 38.50 23.83
N CYS A 890 -6.50 39.63 24.41
CA CYS A 890 -5.65 40.83 24.49
C CYS A 890 -4.33 40.51 25.20
N ARG A 891 -3.18 40.70 24.55
CA ARG A 891 -1.84 40.39 25.11
C ARG A 891 -1.47 41.20 26.35
N LEU A 892 -2.16 42.32 26.63
CA LEU A 892 -1.90 43.19 27.77
C LEU A 892 -2.72 42.83 29.04
N CYS A 893 -3.97 42.39 28.87
CA CYS A 893 -4.91 42.14 29.99
C CYS A 893 -5.57 40.75 29.98
N HIS A 894 -5.28 39.93 28.96
CA HIS A 894 -5.83 38.59 28.72
C HIS A 894 -7.37 38.53 28.65
N SER A 895 -8.02 39.66 28.35
CA SER A 895 -9.46 39.71 28.07
C SER A 895 -9.78 39.20 26.67
N ASN A 896 -10.88 38.45 26.55
CA ASN A 896 -11.47 38.04 25.28
C ASN A 896 -12.57 39.02 24.80
N GLN A 897 -12.81 40.11 25.54
CA GLN A 897 -13.86 41.09 25.20
C GLN A 897 -13.39 42.17 24.21
N HIS A 898 -12.07 42.33 24.04
CA HIS A 898 -11.47 43.27 23.10
C HIS A 898 -10.11 42.76 22.62
N LYS A 899 -9.68 43.26 21.46
CA LYS A 899 -8.31 43.05 20.94
C LYS A 899 -7.34 43.99 21.65
N THR A 900 -6.03 43.76 21.53
CA THR A 900 -5.05 44.70 22.08
C THR A 900 -4.93 45.95 21.20
N PRO A 901 -5.11 47.17 21.75
CA PRO A 901 -4.83 48.40 21.02
C PRO A 901 -3.35 48.47 20.58
N ARG A 902 -3.11 49.09 19.43
CA ARG A 902 -1.75 49.49 19.02
C ARG A 902 -1.49 50.91 19.52
N TYR A 903 -0.41 51.09 20.29
CA TYR A 903 -0.05 52.39 20.87
C TYR A 903 0.30 53.42 19.78
N LYS A 904 -0.31 54.60 19.85
CA LYS A 904 -0.06 55.69 18.90
C LYS A 904 1.26 56.41 19.18
N ARG A 905 1.76 57.14 18.18
CA ARG A 905 2.97 57.95 18.30
C ARG A 905 2.69 59.19 19.15
N GLY A 906 2.94 59.10 20.46
CA GLY A 906 2.80 60.22 21.40
C GLY A 906 1.69 60.08 22.44
N GLU A 907 0.91 58.99 22.42
CA GLU A 907 0.04 58.65 23.56
C GLU A 907 0.87 58.01 24.68
N LEU A 908 0.67 58.51 25.89
CA LEU A 908 1.14 57.93 27.15
C LEU A 908 -0.08 57.73 28.04
N ASP A 909 -0.61 56.51 28.08
CA ASP A 909 -1.53 56.13 29.14
C ASP A 909 -0.74 55.91 30.43
N TYR A 910 -1.05 56.69 31.45
CA TYR A 910 -0.65 56.40 32.82
C TYR A 910 -1.63 55.40 33.42
N ILE A 911 -1.11 54.23 33.80
CA ILE A 911 -1.81 53.21 34.60
C ILE A 911 -1.86 53.65 36.07
#